data_AF-A0A9P7ENJ9-F1
#
_entry.id   AF-A0A9P7ENJ9-F1
#
_cell.length_a   1.000
_cell.length_b   1.000
_cell.length_c   1.000
_cell.angle_alpha   90.00
_cell.angle_beta   90.00
_cell.angle_gamma   90.00
#
_symmetry.space_group_name_H-M   'P 1'
#
loop_
_entity.id
_entity.type
_entity.pdbx_description
1 polymer ?
#
loop_
_entity_poly.entity_id
_entity_poly.type
_entity_poly.pdbx_seq_one_letter_code
_entity_poly.pdbx_strand_id
1 'polypeptide(L)'
;MASFKFWENPNYDRTTKRTDNKRRMKLIRSYAPDWTITIILAIVFFVLDGVHGFRREFSVHDETILFPFAVHERVPDIALYFIAIVAPLVIQLVVNLLTVRSFWDYHCSALGLILGLAITGAITQFTKITVGRPRPDLLARCMPIPGSSDPTYGLSSDAICTNTDTAIMIDGWRSFPSGHASLSHAGLGFLSYYLAGKMHLFDTRGHAHKAWISVTPIFGAILVAISRTMDYRHHWQDVVAGAILGLVVSYFAYRQYFPSLSSSMSHKPHPPRVRREEELPTVNSATSHHNLSYTDGTEGEEVELVGGSVRKPDPALTGRQGEHEADGPSALPAAVLQEATKGLLNFNGTGIGIAEISHRSKEFTAYLQGVEQNIRKLLDVQPTHSILFTQGGGSTQFSAVVLNMLARHHLLHPQLTNEDRVLDYVVTGSWSKKAAEEARRMGSTVNIAADSRKYSKDQKSFDNIPTADAYSFSNDPALIYYCANETVDGVEFSAEETSPASFPFHLLPKNALIPLVGDYSSSFMSRPIPHLSDHAIIYAGAQKNVGPAGLTILIVRNDCIVDVDAAARLGAIPVPICFSYKTLADHNSMYNTPPVLSIYITGLVLEYMLQLGGLDYYAGLTNRKSKKLYDVLKDGETKGIFKGKVKEGSGSQMNVVFDVLGEGLLAKFISGAEERGMKGLKGHRSVGGVRVSIYNAVTEEETDQLISYMEQFAGRHEVNQE
;
A
#
# COMPACT_ATOMS: atom_id res chain seq x y z
N MET A 1 27.41 0.22 38.41
CA MET A 1 26.86 -0.52 37.26
C MET A 1 25.63 0.21 36.76
N ALA A 2 25.77 1.07 35.74
CA ALA A 2 24.65 1.78 35.15
C ALA A 2 23.77 0.76 34.40
N SER A 3 22.49 0.68 34.78
CA SER A 3 21.50 -0.19 34.12
C SER A 3 21.33 0.27 32.67
N PHE A 4 21.74 -0.55 31.71
CA PHE A 4 21.44 -0.39 30.28
C PHE A 4 19.92 -0.55 30.03
N LYS A 5 19.10 0.42 30.47
CA LYS A 5 17.67 0.55 30.11
C LYS A 5 17.45 0.82 28.62
N PHE A 6 18.54 0.96 27.85
CA PHE A 6 18.56 1.20 26.42
C PHE A 6 17.87 0.10 25.57
N TRP A 7 17.79 -1.12 26.10
CA TRP A 7 17.21 -2.29 25.40
C TRP A 7 15.83 -2.71 25.92
N GLU A 8 15.27 -2.02 26.93
CA GLU A 8 13.97 -2.38 27.50
C GLU A 8 12.85 -1.61 26.79
N ASN A 9 12.29 -2.23 25.75
CA ASN A 9 10.95 -1.87 25.29
C ASN A 9 9.93 -2.45 26.30
N PRO A 10 9.10 -1.64 26.97
CA PRO A 10 8.12 -2.12 27.95
C PRO A 10 7.06 -3.06 27.36
N ASN A 11 6.93 -3.12 26.03
CA ASN A 11 6.07 -4.07 25.31
C ASN A 11 6.80 -5.36 24.85
N TYR A 12 8.04 -5.58 25.27
CA TYR A 12 8.75 -6.82 24.98
C TYR A 12 8.33 -7.90 25.97
N ASP A 13 7.34 -8.70 25.56
CA ASP A 13 6.95 -9.90 26.28
C ASP A 13 8.13 -10.87 26.39
N ARG A 14 8.74 -10.92 27.58
CA ARG A 14 9.86 -11.81 27.91
C ARG A 14 9.43 -13.28 28.03
N THR A 15 8.16 -13.62 27.80
CA THR A 15 7.60 -14.96 28.01
C THR A 15 7.62 -15.85 26.76
N THR A 16 8.71 -15.86 25.99
CA THR A 16 8.86 -16.94 25.00
C THR A 16 9.27 -18.24 25.72
N LYS A 17 8.31 -19.17 25.90
CA LYS A 17 8.60 -20.56 26.33
C LYS A 17 9.82 -21.09 25.57
N ARG A 18 10.82 -21.57 26.32
CA ARG A 18 12.08 -22.13 25.80
C ARG A 18 11.74 -23.19 24.75
N THR A 19 12.31 -23.07 23.55
CA THR A 19 12.00 -23.99 22.45
C THR A 19 12.49 -25.39 22.81
N ASP A 20 11.58 -26.38 22.87
CA ASP A 20 11.93 -27.77 23.13
C ASP A 20 12.91 -28.31 22.06
N ASN A 21 13.82 -29.19 22.48
CA ASN A 21 14.88 -29.78 21.65
C ASN A 21 14.32 -30.46 20.39
N LYS A 22 13.14 -31.10 20.48
CA LYS A 22 12.45 -31.68 19.33
C LYS A 22 12.08 -30.65 18.28
N ARG A 23 11.50 -29.51 18.70
CA ARG A 23 11.15 -28.40 17.80
C ARG A 23 12.40 -27.72 17.24
N ARG A 24 13.44 -27.56 18.05
CA ARG A 24 14.73 -27.03 17.58
C ARG A 24 15.32 -27.89 16.46
N MET A 25 15.25 -29.22 16.59
CA MET A 25 15.69 -30.14 15.53
C MET A 25 14.81 -30.03 14.27
N LYS A 26 13.49 -29.91 14.41
CA LYS A 26 12.55 -29.72 13.28
C LYS A 26 12.83 -28.41 12.52
N LEU A 27 13.14 -27.34 13.25
CA LEU A 27 13.56 -26.06 12.69
C LEU A 27 14.90 -26.16 11.96
N ILE A 28 15.92 -26.77 12.57
CA ILE A 28 17.22 -26.97 11.91
C ILE A 28 17.05 -27.75 10.61
N ARG A 29 16.22 -28.80 10.61
CA ARG A 29 15.93 -29.58 9.40
C ARG A 29 15.23 -28.78 8.31
N SER A 30 14.29 -27.89 8.64
CA SER A 30 13.58 -27.09 7.62
C SER A 30 14.46 -26.06 6.92
N TYR A 31 15.61 -25.71 7.50
CA TYR A 31 16.61 -24.82 6.91
C TYR A 31 17.88 -25.55 6.46
N ALA A 32 17.91 -26.88 6.55
CA ALA A 32 19.02 -27.69 6.02
C ALA A 32 19.23 -27.47 4.51
N PRO A 33 18.19 -27.30 3.66
CA PRO A 33 18.39 -26.96 2.25
C PRO A 33 19.13 -25.63 2.07
N ASP A 34 18.79 -24.60 2.84
CA ASP A 34 19.43 -23.29 2.77
C ASP A 34 20.92 -23.39 3.12
N TRP A 35 21.24 -24.06 4.23
CA TRP A 35 22.64 -24.33 4.61
C TRP A 35 23.37 -25.16 3.56
N THR A 36 22.71 -26.15 2.97
CA THR A 36 23.30 -27.01 1.93
C THR A 36 23.67 -26.18 0.70
N ILE A 37 22.75 -25.35 0.21
CA ILE A 37 23.00 -24.46 -0.94
C ILE A 37 24.12 -23.48 -0.62
N THR A 38 24.11 -22.86 0.57
CA THR A 38 25.15 -21.91 0.97
C THR A 38 26.53 -22.57 1.05
N ILE A 39 26.61 -23.79 1.60
CA ILE A 39 27.86 -24.57 1.66
C ILE A 39 28.32 -24.95 0.25
N ILE A 40 27.42 -25.40 -0.63
CA ILE A 40 27.75 -25.73 -2.01
C ILE A 40 28.31 -24.50 -2.74
N LEU A 41 27.67 -23.34 -2.61
CA LEU A 41 28.16 -22.09 -3.21
C LEU A 41 29.54 -21.69 -2.65
N ALA A 42 29.77 -21.88 -1.35
CA ALA A 42 31.08 -21.66 -0.75
C ALA A 42 32.14 -22.64 -1.27
N ILE A 43 31.80 -23.92 -1.48
CA ILE A 43 32.70 -24.91 -2.09
C ILE A 43 33.02 -24.50 -3.53
N VAL A 44 32.01 -24.12 -4.32
CA VAL A 44 32.20 -23.62 -5.69
C VAL A 44 33.17 -22.43 -5.70
N PHE A 45 33.03 -21.50 -4.77
CA PHE A 45 33.96 -20.37 -4.61
C PHE A 45 35.43 -20.82 -4.44
N PHE A 46 35.69 -21.79 -3.56
CA PHE A 46 37.06 -22.30 -3.34
C PHE A 46 37.57 -23.14 -4.52
N VAL A 47 36.71 -23.93 -5.17
CA VAL A 47 37.10 -24.75 -6.32
C VAL A 47 37.45 -23.89 -7.53
N LEU A 48 36.70 -22.81 -7.76
CA LEU A 48 36.95 -21.89 -8.87
C LEU A 48 38.30 -21.15 -8.74
N ASP A 49 38.86 -21.05 -7.53
CA ASP A 49 40.13 -20.37 -7.31
C ASP A 49 41.31 -21.06 -8.02
N GLY A 50 41.21 -22.33 -8.38
CA GLY A 50 42.24 -23.04 -9.16
C GLY A 50 42.14 -22.88 -10.68
N VAL A 51 41.11 -22.21 -11.21
CA VAL A 51 40.82 -22.18 -12.66
C VAL A 51 41.64 -21.10 -13.36
N HIS A 52 42.35 -21.44 -14.44
CA HIS A 52 43.23 -20.51 -15.16
C HIS A 52 42.54 -19.24 -15.70
N GLY A 53 41.29 -19.35 -16.15
CA GLY A 53 40.50 -18.23 -16.64
C GLY A 53 40.99 -17.59 -17.95
N PHE A 54 40.27 -16.57 -18.40
CA PHE A 54 40.65 -15.74 -19.54
C PHE A 54 41.84 -14.85 -19.16
N ARG A 55 42.79 -14.65 -20.08
CA ARG A 55 43.91 -13.71 -19.91
C ARG A 55 43.80 -12.63 -20.97
N ARG A 56 43.40 -11.44 -20.55
CA ARG A 56 43.34 -10.29 -21.44
C ARG A 56 44.76 -9.85 -21.83
N GLU A 57 44.97 -9.59 -23.10
CA GLU A 57 46.22 -9.03 -23.63
C GLU A 57 46.49 -7.63 -23.05
N PHE A 58 47.75 -7.27 -22.94
CA PHE A 58 48.21 -6.04 -22.30
C PHE A 58 49.35 -5.41 -23.10
N SER A 59 49.57 -4.10 -22.92
CA SER A 59 50.73 -3.42 -23.47
C SER A 59 51.89 -3.49 -22.48
N VAL A 60 53.10 -3.79 -22.95
CA VAL A 60 54.31 -3.71 -22.10
C VAL A 60 54.64 -2.28 -21.67
N HIS A 61 54.01 -1.29 -22.29
CA HIS A 61 54.15 0.14 -22.01
C HIS A 61 52.98 0.71 -21.18
N ASP A 62 52.04 -0.12 -20.72
CA ASP A 62 50.92 0.33 -19.90
C ASP A 62 51.37 0.69 -18.48
N GLU A 63 51.44 1.99 -18.19
CA GLU A 63 51.83 2.53 -16.88
C GLU A 63 50.90 2.08 -15.75
N THR A 64 49.66 1.70 -16.05
CA THR A 64 48.69 1.28 -15.03
C THR A 64 48.94 -0.13 -14.50
N ILE A 65 49.86 -0.89 -15.10
CA ILE A 65 50.24 -2.26 -14.71
C ILE A 65 51.74 -2.43 -14.41
N LEU A 66 52.47 -1.31 -14.27
CA LEU A 66 53.92 -1.24 -13.99
C LEU A 66 54.26 -1.16 -12.49
N PHE A 67 53.29 -1.30 -11.58
CA PHE A 67 53.55 -1.17 -10.15
C PHE A 67 54.33 -2.36 -9.58
N PRO A 68 55.08 -2.17 -8.48
CA PRO A 68 55.83 -3.26 -7.86
C PRO A 68 54.89 -4.29 -7.21
N PHE A 69 55.28 -5.56 -7.28
CA PHE A 69 54.60 -6.66 -6.59
C PHE A 69 54.76 -6.53 -5.07
N ALA A 70 53.63 -6.41 -4.36
CA ALA A 70 53.61 -6.38 -2.91
C ALA A 70 53.78 -7.79 -2.32
N VAL A 71 54.96 -8.10 -1.78
CA VAL A 71 55.26 -9.40 -1.15
C VAL A 71 54.45 -9.61 0.13
N HIS A 72 54.22 -8.53 0.88
CA HIS A 72 53.42 -8.54 2.10
C HIS A 72 52.20 -7.65 1.94
N GLU A 73 51.03 -8.28 1.96
CA GLU A 73 49.76 -7.57 1.90
C GLU A 73 49.41 -6.97 3.27
N ARG A 74 48.91 -5.74 3.26
CA ARG A 74 48.45 -5.06 4.49
C ARG A 74 47.28 -5.78 5.15
N VAL A 75 46.39 -6.34 4.32
CA VAL A 75 45.33 -7.24 4.76
C VAL A 75 45.49 -8.54 3.96
N PRO A 76 46.09 -9.58 4.53
CA PRO A 76 46.16 -10.89 3.89
C PRO A 76 44.80 -11.61 3.93
N ASP A 77 44.62 -12.62 3.09
CA ASP A 77 43.35 -13.39 2.97
C ASP A 77 42.84 -13.94 4.32
N ILE A 78 43.75 -14.43 5.17
CA ILE A 78 43.39 -14.91 6.51
C ILE A 78 42.75 -13.78 7.32
N ALA A 79 43.37 -12.59 7.34
CA ALA A 79 42.82 -11.44 8.05
C ALA A 79 41.47 -11.01 7.45
N LEU A 80 41.32 -11.06 6.13
CA LEU A 80 40.05 -10.81 5.46
C LEU A 80 38.95 -11.76 5.97
N TYR A 81 39.19 -13.07 6.05
CA TYR A 81 38.20 -14.02 6.54
C TYR A 81 37.83 -13.78 8.01
N PHE A 82 38.79 -13.39 8.85
CA PHE A 82 38.49 -12.99 10.22
C PHE A 82 37.61 -11.73 10.26
N ILE A 83 37.94 -10.72 9.46
CA ILE A 83 37.21 -9.43 9.43
C ILE A 83 35.81 -9.58 8.82
N ALA A 84 35.66 -10.34 7.74
CA ALA A 84 34.43 -10.44 6.97
C ALA A 84 33.47 -11.53 7.50
N ILE A 85 33.98 -12.55 8.20
CA ILE A 85 33.18 -13.70 8.63
C ILE A 85 33.16 -13.81 10.15
N VAL A 86 34.33 -13.99 10.77
CA VAL A 86 34.42 -14.32 12.20
C VAL A 86 33.96 -13.14 13.07
N ALA A 87 34.46 -11.93 12.80
CA ALA A 87 34.10 -10.74 13.57
C ALA A 87 32.59 -10.45 13.49
N PRO A 88 31.93 -10.43 12.31
CA PRO A 88 30.48 -10.30 12.23
C PRO A 88 29.72 -11.38 12.99
N LEU A 89 30.08 -12.66 12.89
CA LEU A 89 29.42 -13.73 13.63
C LEU A 89 29.53 -13.57 15.14
N VAL A 90 30.71 -13.15 15.63
CA VAL A 90 30.95 -12.91 17.05
C VAL A 90 30.17 -11.68 17.52
N ILE A 91 30.21 -10.58 16.79
CA ILE A 91 29.49 -9.35 17.14
C ILE A 91 27.98 -9.59 17.12
N GLN A 92 27.46 -10.30 16.11
CA GLN A 92 26.05 -10.68 16.05
C GLN A 92 25.63 -11.55 17.24
N LEU A 93 26.50 -12.48 17.67
CA LEU A 93 26.26 -13.33 18.84
C LEU A 93 26.20 -12.49 20.11
N VAL A 94 27.19 -11.60 20.32
CA VAL A 94 27.25 -10.70 21.47
C VAL A 94 26.02 -9.80 21.51
N VAL A 95 25.68 -9.16 20.39
CA VAL A 95 24.48 -8.33 20.27
C VAL A 95 23.23 -9.16 20.58
N ASN A 96 23.06 -10.35 20.01
CA ASN A 96 21.91 -11.19 20.33
C ASN A 96 21.85 -11.53 21.83
N LEU A 97 22.96 -11.94 22.45
CA LEU A 97 23.00 -12.29 23.88
C LEU A 97 22.70 -11.09 24.82
N LEU A 98 23.09 -9.88 24.42
CA LEU A 98 22.80 -8.66 25.19
C LEU A 98 21.36 -8.16 25.01
N THR A 99 20.65 -8.60 23.97
CA THR A 99 19.42 -7.93 23.51
C THR A 99 18.23 -8.89 23.49
N VAL A 100 18.14 -9.75 22.46
CA VAL A 100 16.99 -10.61 22.17
C VAL A 100 17.12 -11.98 22.86
N ARG A 101 18.37 -12.43 23.13
CA ARG A 101 18.71 -13.75 23.69
C ARG A 101 18.00 -14.91 22.99
N SER A 102 17.89 -14.81 21.67
CA SER A 102 17.11 -15.74 20.86
C SER A 102 18.00 -16.58 19.96
N PHE A 103 17.91 -17.90 20.07
CA PHE A 103 18.56 -18.81 19.13
C PHE A 103 18.09 -18.56 17.69
N TRP A 104 16.78 -18.28 17.53
CA TRP A 104 16.18 -18.05 16.21
C TRP A 104 16.78 -16.82 15.54
N ASP A 105 16.96 -15.76 16.31
CA ASP A 105 17.53 -14.52 15.80
C ASP A 105 18.98 -14.69 15.31
N TYR A 106 19.81 -15.35 16.12
CA TYR A 106 21.19 -15.63 15.73
C TYR A 106 21.30 -16.61 14.55
N HIS A 107 20.42 -17.61 14.50
CA HIS A 107 20.37 -18.53 13.38
C HIS A 107 20.11 -17.79 12.07
N CYS A 108 19.10 -16.92 12.04
CA CYS A 108 18.74 -16.12 10.88
C CYS A 108 19.84 -15.11 10.49
N SER A 109 20.45 -14.43 11.45
CA SER A 109 21.54 -13.48 11.15
C SER A 109 22.80 -14.18 10.65
N ALA A 110 23.18 -15.31 11.25
CA ALA A 110 24.31 -16.11 10.79
C ALA A 110 24.06 -16.66 9.38
N LEU A 111 22.88 -17.24 9.13
CA LEU A 111 22.53 -17.79 7.82
C LEU A 111 22.49 -16.69 6.74
N GLY A 112 21.93 -15.52 7.04
CA GLY A 112 21.94 -14.37 6.13
C GLY A 112 23.36 -13.88 5.82
N LEU A 113 24.24 -13.81 6.82
CA LEU A 113 25.64 -13.43 6.63
C LEU A 113 26.38 -14.40 5.71
N ILE A 114 26.30 -15.71 6.00
CA ILE A 114 26.99 -16.74 5.20
C ILE A 114 26.41 -16.78 3.78
N LEU A 115 25.08 -16.64 3.62
CA LEU A 115 24.45 -16.55 2.30
C LEU A 115 24.99 -15.36 1.49
N GLY A 116 25.04 -14.17 2.10
CA GLY A 116 25.58 -12.98 1.46
C GLY A 116 27.02 -13.15 1.01
N LEU A 117 27.88 -13.67 1.90
CA LEU A 117 29.29 -13.97 1.59
C LEU A 117 29.45 -15.01 0.48
N ALA A 118 28.66 -16.09 0.50
CA ALA A 118 28.74 -17.16 -0.49
C ALA A 118 28.33 -16.67 -1.89
N ILE A 119 27.22 -15.94 -2.00
CA ILE A 119 26.76 -15.36 -3.27
C ILE A 119 27.79 -14.33 -3.78
N THR A 120 28.23 -13.40 -2.93
CA THR A 120 29.23 -12.40 -3.31
C THR A 120 30.52 -13.06 -3.76
N GLY A 121 31.03 -14.05 -3.01
CA GLY A 121 32.23 -14.80 -3.37
C GLY A 121 32.09 -15.46 -4.73
N ALA A 122 31.02 -16.22 -4.95
CA ALA A 122 30.78 -16.93 -6.20
C ALA A 122 30.73 -15.98 -7.41
N ILE A 123 29.98 -14.87 -7.32
CA ILE A 123 29.89 -13.87 -8.38
C ILE A 123 31.27 -13.25 -8.65
N THR A 124 32.00 -12.87 -7.59
CA THR A 124 33.33 -12.27 -7.72
C THR A 124 34.30 -13.21 -8.43
N GLN A 125 34.38 -14.48 -8.03
CA GLN A 125 35.31 -15.44 -8.66
C GLN A 125 34.95 -15.73 -10.10
N PHE A 126 33.67 -15.99 -10.38
CA PHE A 126 33.20 -16.20 -11.74
C PHE A 126 33.54 -15.00 -12.65
N THR A 127 33.34 -13.78 -12.14
CA THR A 127 33.64 -12.56 -12.88
C THR A 127 35.15 -12.39 -13.09
N LYS A 128 35.97 -12.64 -12.07
CA LYS A 128 37.44 -12.57 -12.18
C LYS A 128 37.99 -13.50 -13.25
N ILE A 129 37.50 -14.75 -13.25
CA ILE A 129 37.93 -15.80 -14.18
C ILE A 129 37.53 -15.46 -15.62
N THR A 130 36.35 -14.88 -15.82
CA THR A 130 35.81 -14.59 -17.15
C THR A 130 36.33 -13.27 -17.72
N VAL A 131 36.52 -12.25 -16.88
CA VAL A 131 37.00 -10.92 -17.31
C VAL A 131 38.50 -10.92 -17.53
N GLY A 132 39.28 -11.62 -16.70
CA GLY A 132 40.73 -11.76 -16.91
C GLY A 132 41.46 -10.42 -16.93
N ARG A 133 41.12 -9.47 -16.04
CA ARG A 133 41.72 -8.12 -16.04
C ARG A 133 43.11 -8.15 -15.39
N PRO A 134 44.16 -7.64 -16.05
CA PRO A 134 45.47 -7.37 -15.46
C PRO A 134 45.41 -6.58 -14.15
N ARG A 135 46.15 -7.02 -13.15
CA ARG A 135 46.39 -6.25 -11.92
C ARG A 135 47.39 -5.12 -12.16
N PRO A 136 47.40 -4.08 -11.31
CA PRO A 136 48.37 -3.00 -11.42
C PRO A 136 49.83 -3.44 -11.27
N ASP A 137 50.08 -4.62 -10.69
CA ASP A 137 51.41 -5.21 -10.53
C ASP A 137 51.70 -6.33 -11.55
N LEU A 138 50.95 -6.41 -12.66
CA LEU A 138 51.07 -7.51 -13.62
C LEU A 138 52.48 -7.64 -14.21
N LEU A 139 53.12 -6.54 -14.62
CA LEU A 139 54.44 -6.63 -15.27
C LEU A 139 55.52 -7.08 -14.29
N ALA A 140 55.41 -6.70 -13.01
CA ALA A 140 56.28 -7.20 -11.94
C ALA A 140 56.10 -8.71 -11.70
N ARG A 141 54.88 -9.24 -11.86
CA ARG A 141 54.60 -10.68 -11.79
C ARG A 141 55.09 -11.43 -13.03
N CYS A 142 54.82 -10.87 -14.20
CA CYS A 142 55.09 -11.47 -15.51
C CYS A 142 56.58 -11.63 -15.76
N MET A 143 57.39 -10.63 -15.39
CA MET A 143 58.82 -10.55 -15.73
C MET A 143 59.03 -10.78 -17.24
N PRO A 144 58.61 -9.83 -18.11
CA PRO A 144 58.65 -10.04 -19.54
C PRO A 144 60.07 -10.30 -20.05
N ILE A 145 60.22 -11.10 -21.11
CA ILE A 145 61.51 -11.39 -21.75
C ILE A 145 62.22 -10.07 -22.09
N PRO A 146 63.51 -9.89 -21.73
CA PRO A 146 64.23 -8.65 -22.01
C PRO A 146 64.18 -8.26 -23.49
N GLY A 147 63.82 -7.01 -23.78
CA GLY A 147 63.66 -6.51 -25.15
C GLY A 147 62.30 -6.78 -25.80
N SER A 148 61.32 -7.34 -25.07
CA SER A 148 59.95 -7.48 -25.56
C SER A 148 59.32 -6.11 -25.86
N SER A 149 58.63 -6.01 -26.99
CA SER A 149 57.82 -4.86 -27.39
C SER A 149 56.46 -5.33 -27.90
N ASP A 150 55.45 -4.47 -27.83
CA ASP A 150 54.14 -4.80 -28.37
C ASP A 150 54.18 -5.04 -29.89
N PRO A 151 53.32 -5.92 -30.44
CA PRO A 151 53.20 -6.09 -31.88
C PRO A 151 52.79 -4.79 -32.58
N THR A 152 53.23 -4.58 -33.83
CA THR A 152 52.92 -3.36 -34.62
C THR A 152 51.42 -3.03 -34.68
N TYR A 153 50.57 -4.06 -34.68
CA TYR A 153 49.11 -3.94 -34.60
C TYR A 153 48.57 -4.95 -33.59
N GLY A 154 48.73 -4.68 -32.29
CA GLY A 154 48.17 -5.55 -31.26
C GLY A 154 48.70 -5.27 -29.86
N LEU A 155 48.34 -6.15 -28.94
CA LEU A 155 48.84 -6.16 -27.57
C LEU A 155 49.64 -7.44 -27.32
N SER A 156 50.47 -7.44 -26.28
CA SER A 156 51.23 -8.61 -25.87
C SER A 156 50.37 -9.58 -25.06
N SER A 157 50.60 -10.88 -25.25
CA SER A 157 49.96 -11.94 -24.46
C SER A 157 50.84 -12.40 -23.30
N ASP A 158 50.33 -13.29 -22.45
CA ASP A 158 51.08 -13.88 -21.34
C ASP A 158 52.28 -14.75 -21.78
N ALA A 159 52.41 -15.06 -23.08
CA ALA A 159 53.52 -15.82 -23.63
C ALA A 159 54.89 -15.14 -23.47
N ILE A 160 54.94 -13.82 -23.26
CA ILE A 160 56.19 -13.09 -23.05
C ILE A 160 56.68 -13.17 -21.59
N CYS A 161 55.90 -13.75 -20.68
CA CYS A 161 56.22 -13.79 -19.25
C CYS A 161 57.20 -14.93 -18.92
N THR A 162 58.23 -14.64 -18.11
CA THR A 162 59.25 -15.62 -17.72
C THR A 162 59.01 -16.25 -16.35
N ASN A 163 58.08 -15.72 -15.56
CA ASN A 163 57.76 -16.27 -14.24
C ASN A 163 57.10 -17.66 -14.36
N THR A 164 57.68 -18.65 -13.69
CA THR A 164 57.22 -20.05 -13.73
C THR A 164 56.20 -20.38 -12.62
N ASP A 165 55.99 -19.49 -11.66
CA ASP A 165 54.99 -19.69 -10.61
C ASP A 165 53.57 -19.48 -11.17
N THR A 166 52.88 -20.60 -11.39
CA THR A 166 51.52 -20.61 -11.95
C THR A 166 50.51 -19.89 -11.06
N ALA A 167 50.68 -19.90 -9.73
CA ALA A 167 49.73 -19.26 -8.82
C ALA A 167 49.87 -17.73 -8.88
N ILE A 168 51.12 -17.22 -8.87
CA ILE A 168 51.41 -15.79 -9.04
C ILE A 168 50.89 -15.29 -10.38
N MET A 169 51.08 -16.09 -11.44
CA MET A 169 50.66 -15.76 -12.80
C MET A 169 49.13 -15.77 -12.94
N ILE A 170 48.43 -16.81 -12.48
CA ILE A 170 46.95 -16.84 -12.52
C ILE A 170 46.37 -15.64 -11.78
N ASP A 171 46.90 -15.35 -10.58
CA ASP A 171 46.43 -14.22 -9.78
C ASP A 171 46.66 -12.86 -10.47
N GLY A 172 47.67 -12.74 -11.34
CA GLY A 172 47.98 -11.52 -12.11
C GLY A 172 46.83 -11.01 -12.99
N TRP A 173 45.93 -11.88 -13.45
CA TRP A 173 44.75 -11.52 -14.28
C TRP A 173 43.43 -11.50 -13.50
N ARG A 174 43.48 -11.56 -12.17
CA ARG A 174 42.28 -11.60 -11.31
C ARG A 174 41.97 -10.27 -10.64
N SER A 175 42.14 -9.16 -11.36
CA SER A 175 41.91 -7.83 -10.80
C SER A 175 40.42 -7.48 -10.63
N PHE A 176 39.56 -7.73 -11.61
CA PHE A 176 38.18 -7.24 -11.56
C PHE A 176 37.14 -8.32 -11.24
N PRO A 177 36.20 -8.07 -10.28
CA PRO A 177 36.23 -7.02 -9.25
C PRO A 177 37.13 -7.44 -8.06
N SER A 178 37.43 -6.52 -7.14
CA SER A 178 38.26 -6.82 -5.97
C SER A 178 37.56 -7.80 -5.01
N GLY A 179 38.25 -8.92 -4.72
CA GLY A 179 37.77 -9.95 -3.79
C GLY A 179 37.72 -9.48 -2.35
N HIS A 180 38.77 -8.78 -1.91
CA HIS A 180 38.82 -8.19 -0.57
C HIS A 180 37.73 -7.13 -0.37
N ALA A 181 37.53 -6.25 -1.36
CA ALA A 181 36.49 -5.23 -1.26
C ALA A 181 35.10 -5.84 -1.24
N SER A 182 34.81 -6.81 -2.13
CA SER A 182 33.50 -7.45 -2.19
C SER A 182 33.18 -8.27 -0.95
N LEU A 183 34.09 -9.13 -0.47
CA LEU A 183 33.86 -9.94 0.72
C LEU A 183 33.79 -9.10 2.01
N SER A 184 34.65 -8.07 2.16
CA SER A 184 34.59 -7.20 3.34
C SER A 184 33.28 -6.42 3.40
N HIS A 185 32.80 -5.89 2.26
CA HIS A 185 31.54 -5.17 2.18
C HIS A 185 30.33 -6.10 2.29
N ALA A 186 30.42 -7.37 1.86
CA ALA A 186 29.37 -8.34 2.10
C ALA A 186 29.25 -8.67 3.61
N GLY A 187 30.37 -8.97 4.26
CA GLY A 187 30.38 -9.36 5.67
C GLY A 187 30.03 -8.21 6.62
N LEU A 188 30.79 -7.11 6.55
CA LEU A 188 30.59 -5.96 7.41
C LEU A 188 29.38 -5.10 6.98
N GLY A 189 29.01 -5.11 5.70
CA GLY A 189 27.76 -4.50 5.24
C GLY A 189 26.54 -5.21 5.80
N PHE A 190 26.53 -6.56 5.79
CA PHE A 190 25.48 -7.32 6.46
C PHE A 190 25.42 -6.99 7.96
N LEU A 191 26.57 -6.92 8.63
CA LEU A 191 26.63 -6.53 10.05
C LEU A 191 26.04 -5.13 10.27
N SER A 192 26.34 -4.16 9.39
CA SER A 192 25.78 -2.81 9.43
C SER A 192 24.25 -2.84 9.31
N TYR A 193 23.70 -3.56 8.34
CA TYR A 193 22.24 -3.69 8.18
C TYR A 193 21.58 -4.39 9.37
N TYR A 194 22.21 -5.45 9.90
CA TYR A 194 21.74 -6.14 11.10
C TYR A 194 21.68 -5.18 12.30
N LEU A 195 22.76 -4.42 12.57
CA LEU A 195 22.80 -3.42 13.65
C LEU A 195 21.76 -2.32 13.45
N ALA A 196 21.60 -1.82 12.22
CA ALA A 196 20.60 -0.82 11.87
C ALA A 196 19.17 -1.31 12.15
N GLY A 197 18.87 -2.57 11.81
CA GLY A 197 17.60 -3.21 12.13
C GLY A 197 17.37 -3.35 13.64
N LYS A 198 18.39 -3.83 14.37
CA LYS A 198 18.31 -4.01 15.83
C LYS A 198 18.07 -2.72 16.59
N MET A 199 18.65 -1.62 16.13
CA MET A 199 18.53 -0.32 16.80
C MET A 199 17.36 0.52 16.28
N HIS A 200 16.60 0.04 15.29
CA HIS A 200 15.58 0.84 14.60
C HIS A 200 16.15 2.16 14.06
N LEU A 201 17.18 2.06 13.21
CA LEU A 201 17.89 3.23 12.69
C LEU A 201 16.95 4.25 12.01
N PHE A 202 15.90 3.77 11.33
CA PHE A 202 14.95 4.60 10.60
C PHE A 202 13.62 4.81 11.33
N ASP A 203 13.63 4.74 12.67
CA ASP A 203 12.47 5.21 13.45
C ASP A 203 12.31 6.74 13.39
N THR A 204 11.12 7.23 13.72
CA THR A 204 10.82 8.67 13.71
C THR A 204 11.41 9.42 14.91
N ARG A 205 12.31 8.79 15.69
CA ARG A 205 12.84 9.37 16.94
C ARG A 205 14.20 10.04 16.80
N GLY A 206 14.94 9.79 15.71
CA GLY A 206 16.13 10.55 15.30
C GLY A 206 17.30 10.53 16.29
N HIS A 207 18.01 9.41 16.42
CA HIS A 207 19.13 9.27 17.37
C HIS A 207 20.49 9.06 16.65
N ALA A 208 21.39 10.05 16.74
CA ALA A 208 22.67 10.05 16.02
C ALA A 208 23.61 8.87 16.35
N HIS A 209 23.63 8.41 17.60
CA HIS A 209 24.49 7.29 18.01
C HIS A 209 24.12 5.97 17.30
N LYS A 210 22.83 5.75 16.99
CA LYS A 210 22.37 4.57 16.24
C LYS A 210 22.99 4.55 14.84
N ALA A 211 23.08 5.71 14.19
CA ALA A 211 23.67 5.84 12.87
C ALA A 211 25.17 5.52 12.91
N TRP A 212 25.91 6.11 13.86
CA TRP A 212 27.34 5.86 13.99
C TRP A 212 27.68 4.40 14.28
N ILE A 213 26.97 3.76 15.22
CA ILE A 213 27.19 2.34 15.54
C ILE A 213 26.86 1.45 14.33
N SER A 214 25.76 1.74 13.62
CA SER A 214 25.37 0.95 12.45
C SER A 214 26.35 1.08 11.30
N VAL A 215 26.90 2.28 11.04
CA VAL A 215 27.77 2.54 9.89
C VAL A 215 29.23 2.16 10.15
N THR A 216 29.67 2.06 11.41
CA THR A 216 31.07 1.71 11.77
C THR A 216 31.63 0.47 11.06
N PRO A 217 30.90 -0.66 10.94
CA PRO A 217 31.35 -1.81 10.15
C PRO A 217 31.70 -1.46 8.69
N ILE A 218 30.93 -0.56 8.05
CA ILE A 218 31.20 -0.15 6.67
C ILE A 218 32.53 0.60 6.58
N PHE A 219 32.89 1.43 7.56
CA PHE A 219 34.22 2.04 7.61
C PHE A 219 35.34 1.00 7.68
N GLY A 220 35.15 -0.08 8.45
CA GLY A 220 36.08 -1.21 8.45
C GLY A 220 36.23 -1.86 7.07
N ALA A 221 35.12 -2.04 6.35
CA ALA A 221 35.14 -2.59 4.99
C ALA A 221 35.87 -1.66 4.00
N ILE A 222 35.67 -0.35 4.13
CA ILE A 222 36.35 0.68 3.34
C ILE A 222 37.86 0.64 3.59
N LEU A 223 38.32 0.49 4.84
CA LEU A 223 39.75 0.38 5.15
C LEU A 223 40.39 -0.86 4.50
N VAL A 224 39.68 -2.01 4.53
CA VAL A 224 40.12 -3.22 3.83
C VAL A 224 40.18 -2.98 2.32
N ALA A 225 39.18 -2.31 1.74
CA ALA A 225 39.16 -1.95 0.33
C ALA A 225 40.31 -1.01 -0.07
N ILE A 226 40.59 0.02 0.73
CA ILE A 226 41.70 0.97 0.52
C ILE A 226 43.06 0.26 0.58
N SER A 227 43.22 -0.72 1.47
CA SER A 227 44.48 -1.49 1.54
C SER A 227 44.87 -2.11 0.19
N ARG A 228 43.88 -2.37 -0.68
CA ARG A 228 44.12 -2.99 -1.98
C ARG A 228 44.68 -2.06 -3.04
N THR A 229 44.36 -0.77 -2.97
CA THR A 229 45.00 0.23 -3.82
C THR A 229 46.39 0.58 -3.28
N MET A 230 46.56 0.61 -1.95
CA MET A 230 47.87 0.86 -1.31
C MET A 230 48.89 -0.24 -1.62
N ASP A 231 48.44 -1.48 -1.75
CA ASP A 231 49.28 -2.63 -2.12
C ASP A 231 49.41 -2.80 -3.66
N TYR A 232 48.86 -1.89 -4.46
CA TYR A 232 48.84 -1.96 -5.93
C TYR A 232 48.24 -3.25 -6.51
N ARG A 233 47.31 -3.88 -5.77
CA ARG A 233 46.71 -5.16 -6.17
C ARG A 233 45.49 -4.97 -7.06
N HIS A 234 44.85 -3.81 -6.98
CA HIS A 234 43.62 -3.49 -7.69
C HIS A 234 43.60 -2.03 -8.11
N HIS A 235 43.06 -1.74 -9.29
CA HIS A 235 42.69 -0.38 -9.65
C HIS A 235 41.49 0.07 -8.80
N TRP A 236 41.31 1.37 -8.60
CA TRP A 236 40.23 1.89 -7.76
C TRP A 236 38.84 1.45 -8.25
N GLN A 237 38.66 1.26 -9.57
CA GLN A 237 37.40 0.79 -10.15
C GLN A 237 37.07 -0.64 -9.71
N ASP A 238 38.09 -1.51 -9.63
CA ASP A 238 37.89 -2.90 -9.19
C ASP A 238 37.45 -2.94 -7.72
N VAL A 239 38.01 -2.02 -6.92
CA VAL A 239 37.68 -1.85 -5.50
C VAL A 239 36.25 -1.31 -5.33
N VAL A 240 35.88 -0.27 -6.07
CA VAL A 240 34.53 0.30 -6.03
C VAL A 240 33.48 -0.70 -6.51
N ALA A 241 33.71 -1.38 -7.64
CA ALA A 241 32.80 -2.40 -8.15
C ALA A 241 32.63 -3.56 -7.16
N GLY A 242 33.74 -4.01 -6.54
CA GLY A 242 33.70 -5.01 -5.48
C GLY A 242 32.87 -4.55 -4.28
N ALA A 243 33.11 -3.33 -3.79
CA ALA A 243 32.38 -2.76 -2.65
C ALA A 243 30.87 -2.66 -2.92
N ILE A 244 30.47 -2.18 -4.11
CA ILE A 244 29.06 -2.10 -4.52
C ILE A 244 28.43 -3.48 -4.56
N LEU A 245 29.09 -4.45 -5.20
CA LEU A 245 28.62 -5.83 -5.26
C LEU A 245 28.38 -6.42 -3.85
N GLY A 246 29.34 -6.23 -2.95
CA GLY A 246 29.24 -6.70 -1.56
C GLY A 246 28.07 -6.07 -0.79
N LEU A 247 27.89 -4.75 -0.88
CA LEU A 247 26.79 -4.03 -0.22
C LEU A 247 25.41 -4.45 -0.76
N VAL A 248 25.26 -4.54 -2.08
CA VAL A 248 23.99 -4.92 -2.72
C VAL A 248 23.59 -6.35 -2.35
N VAL A 249 24.52 -7.30 -2.46
CA VAL A 249 24.25 -8.71 -2.15
C VAL A 249 24.02 -8.91 -0.65
N SER A 250 24.75 -8.20 0.22
CA SER A 250 24.49 -8.29 1.67
C SER A 250 23.15 -7.70 2.08
N TYR A 251 22.70 -6.62 1.45
CA TYR A 251 21.35 -6.11 1.66
C TYR A 251 20.28 -7.11 1.18
N PHE A 252 20.48 -7.70 0.00
CA PHE A 252 19.62 -8.78 -0.50
C PHE A 252 19.54 -9.95 0.50
N ALA A 253 20.68 -10.41 1.02
CA ALA A 253 20.74 -11.50 1.98
C ALA A 253 20.09 -11.14 3.33
N TYR A 254 20.26 -9.90 3.80
CA TYR A 254 19.54 -9.37 4.98
C TYR A 254 18.04 -9.47 4.79
N ARG A 255 17.53 -9.06 3.62
CA ARG A 255 16.10 -9.05 3.28
C ARG A 255 15.46 -10.44 3.18
N GLN A 256 16.24 -11.50 3.01
CA GLN A 256 15.71 -12.87 3.02
C GLN A 256 15.26 -13.31 4.43
N TYR A 257 15.89 -12.77 5.47
CA TYR A 257 15.65 -13.19 6.85
C TYR A 257 15.06 -12.09 7.73
N PHE A 258 15.16 -10.81 7.33
CA PHE A 258 14.70 -9.66 8.09
C PHE A 258 13.79 -8.72 7.27
N PRO A 259 12.81 -8.05 7.92
CA PRO A 259 11.98 -7.01 7.33
C PRO A 259 12.76 -5.76 6.89
N SER A 260 12.04 -4.73 6.44
CA SER A 260 12.69 -3.51 5.92
C SER A 260 13.33 -2.79 7.08
N LEU A 261 14.45 -2.08 6.86
CA LEU A 261 15.05 -1.26 7.91
C LEU A 261 14.10 -0.16 8.41
N SER A 262 13.14 0.26 7.58
CA SER A 262 12.03 1.18 7.92
C SER A 262 10.82 0.52 8.59
N SER A 263 10.79 -0.81 8.70
CA SER A 263 9.72 -1.53 9.39
C SER A 263 9.80 -1.28 10.89
N SER A 264 8.64 -1.13 11.54
CA SER A 264 8.52 -1.17 13.01
C SER A 264 8.97 -2.51 13.61
N MET A 265 9.18 -3.54 12.78
CA MET A 265 9.63 -4.88 13.17
C MET A 265 11.03 -5.21 12.63
N SER A 266 11.82 -4.23 12.18
CA SER A 266 13.17 -4.43 11.61
C SER A 266 14.17 -5.12 12.56
N HIS A 267 13.93 -5.05 13.86
CA HIS A 267 14.70 -5.73 14.91
C HIS A 267 14.41 -7.24 15.02
N LYS A 268 13.38 -7.77 14.35
CA LYS A 268 12.97 -9.18 14.43
C LYS A 268 13.17 -9.88 13.09
N PRO A 269 13.67 -11.12 13.08
CA PRO A 269 13.70 -11.93 11.87
C PRO A 269 12.26 -12.34 11.49
N HIS A 270 12.07 -12.76 10.25
CA HIS A 270 10.81 -13.38 9.82
C HIS A 270 10.45 -14.62 10.68
N PRO A 271 9.15 -14.92 10.82
CA PRO A 271 8.72 -16.08 11.60
C PRO A 271 9.27 -17.39 11.02
N PRO A 272 9.57 -18.40 11.85
CA PRO A 272 10.10 -19.67 11.36
C PRO A 272 9.13 -20.40 10.41
N ARG A 273 9.66 -21.09 9.39
CA ARG A 273 8.88 -21.93 8.46
C ARG A 273 7.99 -22.97 9.15
N VAL A 274 8.36 -23.41 10.36
CA VAL A 274 7.61 -24.39 11.16
C VAL A 274 6.81 -23.68 12.26
N ARG A 275 5.48 -23.64 12.10
CA ARG A 275 4.51 -23.07 13.07
C ARG A 275 4.57 -23.76 14.44
N ARG A 276 4.16 -23.09 15.53
CA ARG A 276 4.00 -23.74 16.85
C ARG A 276 2.77 -24.65 16.80
N GLU A 277 2.85 -25.81 17.44
CA GLU A 277 1.68 -26.69 17.61
C GLU A 277 0.59 -26.04 18.48
N GLU A 278 0.95 -25.11 19.38
CA GLU A 278 0.00 -24.25 20.12
C GLU A 278 -0.74 -23.22 19.22
N GLU A 279 -0.35 -23.04 17.96
CA GLU A 279 -1.04 -22.21 16.96
C GLU A 279 -1.91 -23.03 15.97
N LEU A 280 -1.99 -24.33 16.17
CA LEU A 280 -3.02 -25.17 15.54
C LEU A 280 -4.24 -25.17 16.48
N PRO A 281 -5.48 -25.02 15.99
CA PRO A 281 -6.63 -25.35 16.82
C PRO A 281 -6.52 -26.83 17.18
N THR A 282 -6.15 -27.13 18.42
CA THR A 282 -6.20 -28.49 18.95
C THR A 282 -7.68 -28.85 19.07
N VAL A 283 -8.20 -29.50 18.04
CA VAL A 283 -9.35 -30.38 18.20
C VAL A 283 -8.88 -31.55 19.06
N ASN A 284 -8.96 -31.39 20.38
CA ASN A 284 -8.89 -32.52 21.29
C ASN A 284 -10.32 -33.05 21.48
N SER A 285 -10.70 -33.96 20.59
CA SER A 285 -11.80 -34.89 20.81
C SER A 285 -11.35 -35.96 21.83
N ALA A 286 -11.67 -35.72 23.10
CA ALA A 286 -11.82 -36.68 24.21
C ALA A 286 -12.04 -35.81 25.45
N THR A 287 -13.21 -35.71 26.09
CA THR A 287 -14.27 -36.69 26.33
C THR A 287 -15.59 -35.94 26.63
N SER A 288 -16.61 -36.14 25.81
CA SER A 288 -17.95 -36.40 26.32
C SER A 288 -18.55 -37.49 25.44
N HIS A 289 -18.72 -38.65 26.05
CA HIS A 289 -19.31 -39.81 25.41
C HIS A 289 -20.74 -39.48 25.01
N HIS A 290 -21.06 -39.57 23.72
CA HIS A 290 -22.23 -40.32 23.30
C HIS A 290 -21.90 -41.02 21.98
N ASN A 291 -21.76 -42.36 22.10
CA ASN A 291 -21.68 -43.29 20.99
C ASN A 291 -22.83 -43.05 20.02
N LEU A 292 -22.56 -43.13 18.72
CA LEU A 292 -23.36 -43.92 17.77
C LEU A 292 -22.56 -44.06 16.46
N SER A 293 -22.35 -45.31 16.10
CA SER A 293 -21.71 -45.79 14.87
C SER A 293 -22.44 -45.34 13.62
N TYR A 294 -21.70 -44.98 12.58
CA TYR A 294 -22.24 -44.90 11.23
C TYR A 294 -22.22 -46.29 10.57
N THR A 295 -23.37 -46.71 10.05
CA THR A 295 -23.48 -47.68 8.95
C THR A 295 -24.11 -46.98 7.77
N ASP A 296 -23.57 -47.29 6.59
CA ASP A 296 -23.95 -46.85 5.26
C ASP A 296 -25.42 -47.16 4.91
N GLY A 297 -26.05 -46.34 4.06
CA GLY A 297 -27.44 -46.55 3.61
C GLY A 297 -28.12 -45.33 2.98
N THR A 298 -28.09 -45.30 1.64
CA THR A 298 -29.17 -44.97 0.68
C THR A 298 -30.34 -44.03 1.03
N GLU A 299 -30.59 -43.14 0.05
CA GLU A 299 -31.89 -42.64 -0.44
C GLU A 299 -32.83 -41.81 0.45
N GLY A 300 -33.18 -40.62 -0.07
CA GLY A 300 -34.51 -40.02 0.04
C GLY A 300 -34.85 -39.27 1.33
N GLU A 301 -34.92 -37.94 1.26
CA GLU A 301 -36.13 -37.15 1.57
C GLU A 301 -35.81 -35.63 1.55
N GLU A 302 -36.65 -34.88 0.84
CA GLU A 302 -36.78 -33.43 1.00
C GLU A 302 -37.36 -33.13 2.39
N VAL A 303 -36.71 -32.24 3.13
CA VAL A 303 -37.34 -31.56 4.27
C VAL A 303 -37.11 -30.06 4.15
N GLU A 304 -38.21 -29.38 3.88
CA GLU A 304 -38.43 -27.95 3.89
C GLU A 304 -38.08 -27.35 5.28
N LEU A 305 -37.30 -26.26 5.31
CA LEU A 305 -37.09 -25.47 6.52
C LEU A 305 -37.66 -24.06 6.33
N VAL A 306 -38.93 -23.93 6.69
CA VAL A 306 -39.54 -22.68 7.15
C VAL A 306 -39.08 -22.43 8.58
N GLY A 307 -38.47 -21.27 8.85
CA GLY A 307 -38.14 -20.86 10.21
C GLY A 307 -36.97 -19.90 10.29
N GLY A 308 -37.25 -18.61 10.13
CA GLY A 308 -36.27 -17.55 10.31
C GLY A 308 -35.64 -17.55 11.71
N SER A 309 -34.32 -17.63 11.75
CA SER A 309 -33.50 -17.00 12.79
C SER A 309 -32.08 -16.80 12.26
N VAL A 310 -31.71 -15.54 12.03
CA VAL A 310 -30.34 -15.15 11.70
C VAL A 310 -29.50 -15.37 12.95
N ARG A 311 -28.57 -16.34 12.92
CA ARG A 311 -27.56 -16.49 13.98
C ARG A 311 -26.69 -15.23 14.02
N LYS A 312 -26.68 -14.54 15.16
CA LYS A 312 -25.66 -13.52 15.45
C LYS A 312 -24.27 -14.18 15.39
N PRO A 313 -23.25 -13.56 14.76
CA PRO A 313 -21.89 -14.04 14.83
C PRO A 313 -21.36 -13.95 16.27
N ASP A 314 -20.61 -14.96 16.67
CA ASP A 314 -19.91 -15.05 17.96
C ASP A 314 -18.87 -13.92 18.09
N PRO A 315 -18.95 -13.04 19.11
CA PRO A 315 -18.00 -11.93 19.28
C PRO A 315 -16.54 -12.38 19.49
N ALA A 316 -16.30 -13.66 19.83
CA ALA A 316 -14.97 -14.18 20.11
C ALA A 316 -14.10 -14.39 18.87
N LEU A 317 -14.68 -14.40 17.65
CA LEU A 317 -13.96 -14.63 16.38
C LEU A 317 -13.59 -13.34 15.63
N THR A 318 -14.01 -12.17 16.11
CA THR A 318 -13.71 -10.87 15.51
C THR A 318 -12.58 -10.18 16.28
N GLY A 319 -11.33 -10.61 16.06
CA GLY A 319 -10.13 -10.04 16.70
C GLY A 319 -9.78 -8.59 16.30
N ARG A 320 -10.76 -7.73 16.03
CA ARG A 320 -10.56 -6.30 15.74
C ARG A 320 -10.66 -5.53 17.07
N GLN A 321 -9.53 -5.10 17.61
CA GLN A 321 -9.46 -4.37 18.88
C GLN A 321 -9.73 -2.85 18.75
N GLY A 322 -10.40 -2.38 17.69
CA GLY A 322 -10.68 -0.95 17.51
C GLY A 322 -11.73 -0.64 16.45
N GLU A 323 -12.51 0.41 16.72
CA GLU A 323 -13.57 0.96 15.89
C GLU A 323 -12.96 2.00 14.93
N HIS A 324 -13.31 1.92 13.65
CA HIS A 324 -12.63 2.67 12.60
C HIS A 324 -13.57 3.63 11.88
N GLU A 325 -13.62 4.87 12.33
CA GLU A 325 -14.52 5.94 11.85
C GLU A 325 -13.81 6.91 10.89
N ALA A 326 -12.81 6.40 10.15
CA ALA A 326 -12.08 7.18 9.15
C ALA A 326 -12.95 7.52 7.93
N ASP A 327 -12.69 8.69 7.33
CA ASP A 327 -13.48 9.27 6.24
C ASP A 327 -13.17 8.73 4.84
N GLY A 328 -12.12 7.91 4.71
CA GLY A 328 -11.67 7.29 3.46
C GLY A 328 -10.14 7.11 3.40
N PRO A 329 -9.59 5.89 3.44
CA PRO A 329 -10.29 4.59 3.47
C PRO A 329 -11.10 4.37 4.76
N SER A 330 -12.34 3.92 4.63
CA SER A 330 -13.25 3.68 5.74
C SER A 330 -13.18 2.25 6.28
N ALA A 331 -14.00 1.95 7.30
CA ALA A 331 -14.22 0.58 7.75
C ALA A 331 -14.73 -0.32 6.61
N LEU A 332 -14.32 -1.59 6.64
CA LEU A 332 -14.89 -2.68 5.86
C LEU A 332 -15.51 -3.70 6.81
N PRO A 333 -16.60 -4.39 6.42
CA PRO A 333 -17.21 -5.43 7.24
C PRO A 333 -16.20 -6.53 7.60
N ALA A 334 -16.20 -6.99 8.85
CA ALA A 334 -15.26 -7.99 9.33
C ALA A 334 -15.39 -9.32 8.56
N ALA A 335 -16.62 -9.75 8.26
CA ALA A 335 -16.90 -10.94 7.46
C ALA A 335 -16.29 -10.86 6.05
N VAL A 336 -16.38 -9.68 5.41
CA VAL A 336 -15.76 -9.42 4.11
C VAL A 336 -14.25 -9.51 4.18
N LEU A 337 -13.62 -8.93 5.22
CA LEU A 337 -12.17 -9.01 5.40
C LEU A 337 -11.71 -10.45 5.61
N GLN A 338 -12.44 -11.23 6.41
CA GLN A 338 -12.14 -12.65 6.62
C GLN A 338 -12.21 -13.43 5.31
N GLU A 339 -13.26 -13.23 4.50
CA GLU A 339 -13.36 -13.89 3.20
C GLU A 339 -12.28 -13.41 2.22
N ALA A 340 -11.97 -12.12 2.24
CA ALA A 340 -10.90 -11.56 1.42
C ALA A 340 -9.54 -12.20 1.71
N THR A 341 -9.23 -12.52 2.98
CA THR A 341 -7.98 -13.21 3.33
C THR A 341 -7.86 -14.60 2.71
N LYS A 342 -8.96 -15.32 2.53
CA LYS A 342 -8.96 -16.63 1.86
C LYS A 342 -8.68 -16.47 0.38
N GLY A 343 -9.39 -15.55 -0.29
CA GLY A 343 -9.20 -15.28 -1.72
C GLY A 343 -7.83 -14.70 -2.06
N LEU A 344 -7.17 -14.02 -1.13
CA LEU A 344 -5.77 -13.59 -1.27
C LEU A 344 -4.79 -14.76 -1.38
N LEU A 345 -5.11 -15.92 -0.83
CA LEU A 345 -4.28 -17.12 -0.88
C LEU A 345 -4.71 -18.09 -1.98
N ASN A 346 -6.01 -18.24 -2.18
CA ASN A 346 -6.59 -19.11 -3.19
C ASN A 346 -7.95 -18.56 -3.62
N PHE A 347 -7.95 -17.76 -4.69
CA PHE A 347 -9.16 -17.18 -5.25
C PHE A 347 -10.00 -18.26 -5.91
N ASN A 348 -11.20 -18.50 -5.38
CA ASN A 348 -12.21 -19.39 -5.94
C ASN A 348 -11.68 -20.79 -6.34
N GLY A 349 -10.75 -21.34 -5.55
CA GLY A 349 -10.18 -22.67 -5.81
C GLY A 349 -9.21 -22.77 -6.99
N THR A 350 -8.79 -21.65 -7.58
CA THR A 350 -7.84 -21.61 -8.72
C THR A 350 -6.43 -22.08 -8.38
N GLY A 351 -6.10 -22.17 -7.09
CA GLY A 351 -4.76 -22.52 -6.59
C GLY A 351 -3.80 -21.33 -6.49
N ILE A 352 -4.21 -20.13 -6.88
CA ILE A 352 -3.44 -18.88 -6.78
C ILE A 352 -4.29 -17.76 -6.16
N GLY A 353 -3.65 -16.72 -5.64
CA GLY A 353 -4.35 -15.59 -5.02
C GLY A 353 -5.00 -14.64 -6.04
N ILE A 354 -6.05 -13.92 -5.60
CA ILE A 354 -6.73 -12.89 -6.43
C ILE A 354 -5.78 -11.77 -6.86
N ALA A 355 -4.71 -11.51 -6.11
CA ALA A 355 -3.70 -10.51 -6.47
C ALA A 355 -2.73 -11.00 -7.57
N GLU A 356 -2.73 -12.29 -7.86
CA GLU A 356 -1.83 -12.95 -8.83
C GLU A 356 -2.58 -13.36 -10.12
N ILE A 357 -3.91 -13.38 -10.08
CA ILE A 357 -4.72 -13.79 -11.22
C ILE A 357 -4.68 -12.76 -12.36
N SER A 358 -4.60 -13.25 -13.60
CA SER A 358 -4.74 -12.39 -14.77
C SER A 358 -6.14 -11.81 -14.85
N HIS A 359 -6.25 -10.49 -15.08
CA HIS A 359 -7.52 -9.83 -15.35
C HIS A 359 -8.19 -10.28 -16.65
N ARG A 360 -7.48 -11.04 -17.50
CA ARG A 360 -8.03 -11.67 -18.72
C ARG A 360 -8.49 -13.11 -18.51
N SER A 361 -8.28 -13.65 -17.31
CA SER A 361 -8.74 -15.01 -16.98
C SER A 361 -10.26 -15.11 -17.03
N LYS A 362 -10.78 -16.32 -17.29
CA LYS A 362 -12.23 -16.56 -17.31
C LYS A 362 -12.83 -16.32 -15.92
N GLU A 363 -12.09 -16.69 -14.88
CA GLU A 363 -12.44 -16.60 -13.49
C GLU A 363 -12.60 -15.15 -13.04
N PHE A 364 -11.63 -14.28 -13.34
CA PHE A 364 -11.76 -12.85 -13.02
C PHE A 364 -12.82 -12.16 -13.87
N THR A 365 -12.94 -12.51 -15.16
CA THR A 365 -13.97 -11.94 -16.04
C THR A 365 -15.38 -12.24 -15.51
N ALA A 366 -15.63 -13.51 -15.14
CA ALA A 366 -16.90 -13.92 -14.55
C ALA A 366 -17.16 -13.22 -13.20
N TYR A 367 -16.12 -13.07 -12.37
CA TYR A 367 -16.24 -12.34 -11.11
C TYR A 367 -16.61 -10.87 -11.33
N LEU A 368 -15.93 -10.16 -12.23
CA LEU A 368 -16.22 -8.77 -12.55
C LEU A 368 -17.66 -8.58 -13.06
N GLN A 369 -18.14 -9.50 -13.89
CA GLN A 369 -19.54 -9.52 -14.34
C GLN A 369 -20.51 -9.71 -13.17
N GLY A 370 -20.19 -10.58 -12.21
CA GLY A 370 -20.96 -10.74 -10.97
C GLY A 370 -21.00 -9.45 -10.14
N VAL A 371 -19.87 -8.75 -10.02
CA VAL A 371 -19.79 -7.43 -9.36
C VAL A 371 -20.71 -6.42 -10.04
N GLU A 372 -20.65 -6.34 -11.37
CA GLU A 372 -21.51 -5.45 -12.16
C GLU A 372 -23.01 -5.75 -11.93
N GLN A 373 -23.38 -7.04 -11.98
CA GLN A 373 -24.76 -7.49 -11.75
C GLN A 373 -25.25 -7.17 -10.34
N ASN A 374 -24.39 -7.31 -9.33
CA ASN A 374 -24.74 -6.96 -7.96
C ASN A 374 -24.99 -5.45 -7.80
N ILE A 375 -24.18 -4.59 -8.44
CA ILE A 375 -24.42 -3.14 -8.47
C ILE A 375 -25.76 -2.86 -9.14
N ARG A 376 -26.01 -3.48 -10.30
CA ARG A 376 -27.25 -3.33 -11.06
C ARG A 376 -28.47 -3.71 -10.23
N LYS A 377 -28.41 -4.84 -9.52
CA LYS A 377 -29.47 -5.33 -8.64
C LYS A 377 -29.70 -4.42 -7.43
N LEU A 378 -28.63 -3.95 -6.78
CA LEU A 378 -28.75 -3.12 -5.58
C LEU A 378 -29.35 -1.75 -5.88
N LEU A 379 -28.94 -1.10 -6.97
CA LEU A 379 -29.36 0.26 -7.34
C LEU A 379 -30.49 0.33 -8.35
N ASP A 380 -31.00 -0.82 -8.83
CA ASP A 380 -31.96 -0.90 -9.94
C ASP A 380 -31.48 -0.14 -11.20
N VAL A 381 -30.23 -0.41 -11.61
CA VAL A 381 -29.62 0.28 -12.75
C VAL A 381 -30.21 -0.21 -14.07
N GLN A 382 -30.90 0.70 -14.77
CA GLN A 382 -31.57 0.40 -16.02
C GLN A 382 -30.59 0.03 -17.17
N PRO A 383 -31.02 -0.76 -18.17
CA PRO A 383 -30.18 -1.13 -19.33
C PRO A 383 -29.70 0.08 -20.17
N THR A 384 -30.32 1.24 -19.99
CA THR A 384 -29.90 2.52 -20.58
C THR A 384 -28.54 3.01 -20.06
N HIS A 385 -27.98 2.35 -19.04
CA HIS A 385 -26.70 2.68 -18.43
C HIS A 385 -25.72 1.50 -18.43
N SER A 386 -24.47 1.83 -18.71
CA SER A 386 -23.31 0.95 -18.55
C SER A 386 -22.65 1.20 -17.21
N ILE A 387 -22.16 0.14 -16.57
CA ILE A 387 -21.41 0.23 -15.31
C ILE A 387 -19.93 -0.01 -15.64
N LEU A 388 -19.08 0.98 -15.35
CA LEU A 388 -17.66 0.94 -15.67
C LEU A 388 -16.80 0.99 -14.39
N PHE A 389 -15.63 0.38 -14.46
CA PHE A 389 -14.66 0.30 -13.36
C PHE A 389 -13.35 0.93 -13.82
N THR A 390 -12.82 1.88 -13.05
CA THR A 390 -11.57 2.57 -13.40
C THR A 390 -10.74 2.91 -12.16
N GLN A 391 -9.52 3.38 -12.37
CA GLN A 391 -8.59 3.81 -11.34
C GLN A 391 -8.59 5.34 -11.19
N GLY A 392 -7.73 5.86 -10.31
CA GLY A 392 -7.52 7.32 -10.15
C GLY A 392 -8.41 7.99 -9.11
N GLY A 393 -9.43 7.31 -8.59
CA GLY A 393 -10.33 7.85 -7.57
C GLY A 393 -11.27 8.93 -8.10
N GLY A 394 -12.02 9.56 -7.20
CA GLY A 394 -12.95 10.65 -7.57
C GLY A 394 -12.25 11.88 -8.15
N SER A 395 -11.03 12.18 -7.72
CA SER A 395 -10.29 13.34 -8.23
C SER A 395 -9.91 13.21 -9.71
N THR A 396 -9.61 12.01 -10.21
CA THR A 396 -9.45 11.80 -11.66
C THR A 396 -10.76 12.04 -12.42
N GLN A 397 -11.91 11.78 -11.80
CA GLN A 397 -13.20 12.02 -12.43
C GLN A 397 -13.55 13.50 -12.56
N PHE A 398 -12.98 14.38 -11.72
CA PHE A 398 -13.10 15.83 -11.92
C PHE A 398 -12.61 16.26 -13.32
N SER A 399 -11.58 15.59 -13.85
CA SER A 399 -11.09 15.82 -15.22
C SER A 399 -11.80 14.94 -16.25
N ALA A 400 -11.92 13.63 -15.99
CA ALA A 400 -12.42 12.65 -16.98
C ALA A 400 -13.89 12.89 -17.36
N VAL A 401 -14.75 13.24 -16.39
CA VAL A 401 -16.16 13.57 -16.65
C VAL A 401 -16.24 14.76 -17.61
N VAL A 402 -15.51 15.84 -17.33
CA VAL A 402 -15.53 17.07 -18.14
C VAL A 402 -15.12 16.76 -19.58
N LEU A 403 -14.05 15.99 -19.76
CA LEU A 403 -13.56 15.63 -21.10
C LEU A 403 -14.57 14.82 -21.90
N ASN A 404 -15.20 13.79 -21.30
CA ASN A 404 -16.18 12.97 -22.01
C ASN A 404 -17.49 13.75 -22.29
N MET A 405 -17.94 14.58 -21.34
CA MET A 405 -19.16 15.37 -21.51
C MET A 405 -18.98 16.49 -22.54
N LEU A 406 -17.82 17.15 -22.57
CA LEU A 406 -17.49 18.10 -23.63
C LEU A 406 -17.37 17.42 -24.99
N ALA A 407 -16.79 16.23 -25.07
CA ALA A 407 -16.74 15.46 -26.31
C ALA A 407 -18.15 15.14 -26.84
N ARG A 408 -19.06 14.67 -25.97
CA ARG A 408 -20.47 14.47 -26.30
C ARG A 408 -21.12 15.76 -26.78
N HIS A 409 -20.91 16.87 -26.08
CA HIS A 409 -21.51 18.16 -26.42
C HIS A 409 -20.99 18.70 -27.77
N HIS A 410 -19.73 18.47 -28.11
CA HIS A 410 -19.17 18.81 -29.43
C HIS A 410 -19.85 18.05 -30.56
N LEU A 411 -20.11 16.76 -30.37
CA LEU A 411 -20.79 15.94 -31.37
C LEU A 411 -22.25 16.36 -31.58
N LEU A 412 -22.94 16.75 -30.50
CA LEU A 412 -24.34 17.20 -30.56
C LEU A 412 -24.49 18.63 -31.12
N HIS A 413 -23.51 19.50 -30.85
CA HIS A 413 -23.57 20.91 -31.23
C HIS A 413 -22.26 21.36 -31.90
N PRO A 414 -21.92 20.84 -33.08
CA PRO A 414 -20.64 21.12 -33.75
C PRO A 414 -20.44 22.61 -34.12
N GLN A 415 -21.52 23.39 -34.17
CA GLN A 415 -21.52 24.80 -34.50
C GLN A 415 -21.10 25.74 -33.35
N LEU A 416 -21.10 25.26 -32.10
CA LEU A 416 -20.77 26.09 -30.93
C LEU A 416 -19.25 26.22 -30.75
N THR A 417 -18.79 27.41 -30.35
CA THR A 417 -17.41 27.65 -29.94
C THR A 417 -17.12 27.00 -28.58
N ASN A 418 -15.85 26.89 -28.18
CA ASN A 418 -15.51 26.34 -26.86
C ASN A 418 -16.01 27.23 -25.71
N GLU A 419 -16.00 28.54 -25.93
CA GLU A 419 -16.42 29.55 -24.96
C GLU A 419 -17.93 29.47 -24.70
N ASP A 420 -18.72 29.11 -25.71
CA ASP A 420 -20.18 28.94 -25.63
C ASP A 420 -20.61 27.63 -24.93
N ARG A 421 -19.68 26.70 -24.71
CA ARG A 421 -19.96 25.43 -24.02
C ARG A 421 -19.80 25.59 -22.52
N VAL A 422 -20.91 25.92 -21.86
CA VAL A 422 -20.94 26.20 -20.42
C VAL A 422 -21.08 24.91 -19.62
N LEU A 423 -20.34 24.81 -18.51
CA LEU A 423 -20.44 23.75 -17.52
C LEU A 423 -21.00 24.33 -16.23
N ASP A 424 -22.17 23.83 -15.81
CA ASP A 424 -22.82 24.25 -14.59
C ASP A 424 -22.31 23.43 -13.39
N TYR A 425 -21.91 24.11 -12.34
CA TYR A 425 -21.51 23.49 -11.07
C TYR A 425 -22.35 24.03 -9.92
N VAL A 426 -22.92 23.09 -9.14
CA VAL A 426 -23.55 23.35 -7.85
C VAL A 426 -22.48 23.15 -6.78
N VAL A 427 -22.02 24.25 -6.17
CA VAL A 427 -20.93 24.25 -5.19
C VAL A 427 -21.50 24.34 -3.78
N THR A 428 -21.60 23.20 -3.12
CA THR A 428 -22.13 23.08 -1.75
C THR A 428 -21.05 22.76 -0.73
N GLY A 429 -19.83 22.42 -1.15
CA GLY A 429 -18.73 22.07 -0.25
C GLY A 429 -17.37 21.97 -0.92
N SER A 430 -16.43 21.37 -0.20
CA SER A 430 -15.03 21.27 -0.57
C SER A 430 -14.79 20.44 -1.83
N TRP A 431 -15.59 19.39 -2.10
CA TRP A 431 -15.39 18.52 -3.25
C TRP A 431 -15.99 19.10 -4.53
N SER A 432 -17.23 19.60 -4.48
CA SER A 432 -17.85 20.32 -5.59
C SER A 432 -17.05 21.55 -6.00
N LYS A 433 -16.49 22.29 -5.03
CA LYS A 433 -15.56 23.39 -5.29
C LYS A 433 -14.33 22.93 -6.08
N LYS A 434 -13.67 21.85 -5.65
CA LYS A 434 -12.48 21.31 -6.35
C LYS A 434 -12.80 20.83 -7.76
N ALA A 435 -13.96 20.22 -7.96
CA ALA A 435 -14.40 19.80 -9.30
C ALA A 435 -14.58 21.00 -10.23
N ALA A 436 -15.22 22.08 -9.74
CA ALA A 436 -15.38 23.32 -10.50
C ALA A 436 -14.03 24.01 -10.79
N GLU A 437 -13.10 24.01 -9.82
CA GLU A 437 -11.75 24.54 -9.99
C GLU A 437 -10.95 23.75 -11.04
N GLU A 438 -11.08 22.42 -11.06
CA GLU A 438 -10.44 21.57 -12.07
C GLU A 438 -10.99 21.85 -13.47
N ALA A 439 -12.31 21.97 -13.64
CA ALA A 439 -12.91 22.33 -14.91
C ALA A 439 -12.41 23.68 -15.44
N ARG A 440 -12.31 24.69 -14.57
CA ARG A 440 -11.70 25.99 -14.93
C ARG A 440 -10.22 25.85 -15.30
N ARG A 441 -9.46 25.08 -14.53
CA ARG A 441 -8.03 24.84 -14.80
C ARG A 441 -7.80 24.21 -16.17
N MET A 442 -8.73 23.39 -16.63
CA MET A 442 -8.71 22.79 -17.98
C MET A 442 -9.20 23.72 -19.09
N GLY A 443 -9.52 24.98 -18.77
CA GLY A 443 -9.93 26.00 -19.75
C GLY A 443 -11.42 25.99 -20.11
N SER A 444 -12.27 25.31 -19.33
CA SER A 444 -13.72 25.30 -19.58
C SER A 444 -14.43 26.56 -19.07
N THR A 445 -15.48 26.99 -19.77
CA THR A 445 -16.40 28.03 -19.28
C THR A 445 -17.26 27.47 -18.15
N VAL A 446 -17.00 27.87 -16.91
CA VAL A 446 -17.71 27.36 -15.72
C VAL A 446 -18.70 28.38 -15.18
N ASN A 447 -19.97 28.02 -15.16
CA ASN A 447 -21.02 28.72 -14.44
C ASN A 447 -21.22 28.07 -13.05
N ILE A 448 -21.24 28.89 -12.00
CA ILE A 448 -21.59 28.43 -10.66
C ILE A 448 -23.09 28.62 -10.49
N ALA A 449 -23.85 27.58 -10.83
CA ALA A 449 -25.31 27.60 -10.82
C ALA A 449 -25.87 27.83 -9.40
N ALA A 450 -25.16 27.35 -8.37
CA ALA A 450 -25.43 27.67 -6.97
C ALA A 450 -24.12 27.63 -6.16
N ASP A 451 -23.99 28.50 -5.16
CA ASP A 451 -22.85 28.54 -4.23
C ASP A 451 -23.38 28.68 -2.80
N SER A 452 -23.32 27.60 -2.01
CA SER A 452 -23.96 27.56 -0.69
C SER A 452 -23.36 28.54 0.31
N ARG A 453 -22.13 29.01 0.07
CA ARG A 453 -21.49 30.05 0.90
C ARG A 453 -22.31 31.34 0.91
N LYS A 454 -22.97 31.69 -0.20
CA LYS A 454 -23.83 32.90 -0.28
C LYS A 454 -25.01 32.86 0.70
N TYR A 455 -25.36 31.68 1.18
CA TYR A 455 -26.46 31.46 2.11
C TYR A 455 -25.98 31.18 3.53
N SER A 456 -24.66 31.08 3.76
CA SER A 456 -24.07 30.96 5.10
C SER A 456 -24.06 32.31 5.83
N LYS A 457 -24.02 32.29 7.18
CA LYS A 457 -24.03 33.51 7.99
C LYS A 457 -22.81 34.40 7.75
N ASP A 458 -21.65 33.80 7.49
CA ASP A 458 -20.37 34.48 7.29
C ASP A 458 -20.01 34.69 5.81
N GLN A 459 -20.88 34.26 4.89
CA GLN A 459 -20.70 34.30 3.44
C GLN A 459 -19.47 33.51 2.95
N LYS A 460 -18.98 32.56 3.75
CA LYS A 460 -17.72 31.82 3.51
C LYS A 460 -17.84 30.33 3.79
N SER A 461 -18.70 29.92 4.70
CA SER A 461 -18.84 28.55 5.17
C SER A 461 -19.74 27.70 4.28
N PHE A 462 -19.39 26.41 4.16
CA PHE A 462 -20.20 25.40 3.49
C PHE A 462 -21.08 24.68 4.52
N ASP A 463 -22.05 25.39 5.08
CA ASP A 463 -22.88 24.93 6.21
C ASP A 463 -24.32 24.55 5.82
N ASN A 464 -24.65 24.55 4.52
CA ASN A 464 -26.02 24.36 4.05
C ASN A 464 -26.11 23.78 2.63
N ILE A 465 -27.28 23.22 2.32
CA ILE A 465 -27.78 23.05 0.97
C ILE A 465 -28.80 24.18 0.71
N PRO A 466 -28.57 25.06 -0.29
CA PRO A 466 -29.51 26.12 -0.62
C PRO A 466 -30.83 25.58 -1.16
N THR A 467 -31.90 26.35 -0.98
CA THR A 467 -33.23 26.11 -1.54
C THR A 467 -33.25 26.33 -3.06
N ALA A 468 -34.28 25.81 -3.75
CA ALA A 468 -34.36 25.79 -5.21
C ALA A 468 -34.24 27.18 -5.89
N ASP A 469 -34.68 28.25 -5.25
CA ASP A 469 -34.57 29.64 -5.74
C ASP A 469 -33.12 30.15 -5.84
N ALA A 470 -32.16 29.47 -5.20
CA ALA A 470 -30.74 29.78 -5.28
C ALA A 470 -30.06 29.31 -6.58
N TYR A 471 -30.74 28.48 -7.38
CA TYR A 471 -30.15 27.80 -8.52
C TYR A 471 -30.44 28.54 -9.82
N SER A 472 -29.40 28.78 -10.60
CA SER A 472 -29.47 29.43 -11.91
C SER A 472 -28.68 28.62 -12.94
N PHE A 473 -29.33 27.62 -13.52
CA PHE A 473 -28.75 26.77 -14.55
C PHE A 473 -28.71 27.50 -15.90
N SER A 474 -27.71 27.16 -16.72
CA SER A 474 -27.62 27.58 -18.11
C SER A 474 -28.72 26.89 -18.94
N ASN A 475 -29.11 27.47 -20.07
CA ASN A 475 -30.18 26.92 -20.91
C ASN A 475 -29.79 25.59 -21.60
N ASP A 476 -28.53 25.45 -22.04
CA ASP A 476 -28.00 24.26 -22.72
C ASP A 476 -26.56 23.96 -22.26
N PRO A 477 -26.37 23.55 -20.99
CA PRO A 477 -25.05 23.28 -20.46
C PRO A 477 -24.50 21.95 -21.00
N ALA A 478 -23.19 21.86 -21.19
CA ALA A 478 -22.52 20.60 -21.54
C ALA A 478 -22.52 19.59 -20.38
N LEU A 479 -22.69 20.08 -19.15
CA LEU A 479 -22.60 19.33 -17.90
C LEU A 479 -23.30 20.12 -16.77
N ILE A 480 -24.07 19.43 -15.95
CA ILE A 480 -24.58 19.94 -14.67
C ILE A 480 -24.02 19.03 -13.57
N TYR A 481 -23.13 19.57 -12.73
CA TYR A 481 -22.45 18.79 -11.70
C TYR A 481 -22.93 19.15 -10.30
N TYR A 482 -23.15 18.12 -9.48
CA TYR A 482 -23.29 18.27 -8.05
C TYR A 482 -22.56 17.15 -7.28
N CYS A 483 -22.18 17.45 -6.04
CA CYS A 483 -21.67 16.47 -5.09
C CYS A 483 -22.82 16.08 -4.15
N ALA A 484 -23.25 14.81 -4.17
CA ALA A 484 -24.41 14.37 -3.41
C ALA A 484 -24.18 14.51 -1.89
N ASN A 485 -22.94 14.22 -1.45
CA ASN A 485 -22.54 14.31 -0.04
C ASN A 485 -21.13 14.89 0.11
N GLU A 486 -21.01 16.05 0.74
CA GLU A 486 -19.74 16.73 1.01
C GLU A 486 -19.11 16.23 2.31
N THR A 487 -18.16 15.30 2.20
CA THR A 487 -17.52 14.59 3.34
C THR A 487 -16.79 15.50 4.33
N VAL A 488 -16.24 16.62 3.84
CA VAL A 488 -15.41 17.52 4.65
C VAL A 488 -16.27 18.47 5.47
N ASP A 489 -17.34 18.95 4.83
CA ASP A 489 -18.21 20.00 5.36
C ASP A 489 -19.47 19.42 6.04
N GLY A 490 -19.75 18.13 5.83
CA GLY A 490 -20.85 17.40 6.46
C GLY A 490 -22.24 17.78 5.97
N VAL A 491 -22.34 18.31 4.75
CA VAL A 491 -23.61 18.62 4.09
C VAL A 491 -23.98 17.55 3.06
N GLU A 492 -25.27 17.26 2.92
CA GLU A 492 -25.77 16.25 1.98
C GLU A 492 -27.11 16.68 1.40
N PHE A 493 -27.30 16.42 0.10
CA PHE A 493 -28.60 16.58 -0.52
C PHE A 493 -29.59 15.55 0.02
N SER A 494 -30.78 16.00 0.41
CA SER A 494 -31.83 15.10 0.85
C SER A 494 -32.27 14.18 -0.28
N ALA A 495 -32.57 12.92 0.06
CA ALA A 495 -33.22 11.99 -0.87
C ALA A 495 -34.74 12.16 -0.90
N GLU A 496 -35.32 12.87 0.07
CA GLU A 496 -36.74 13.22 0.07
C GLU A 496 -36.98 14.41 -0.86
N GLU A 497 -37.65 14.20 -1.99
CA GLU A 497 -37.90 15.25 -3.00
C GLU A 497 -38.64 16.47 -2.45
N THR A 498 -39.48 16.29 -1.42
CA THR A 498 -40.21 17.37 -0.76
C THR A 498 -39.34 18.22 0.16
N SER A 499 -38.11 17.77 0.47
CA SER A 499 -37.19 18.50 1.34
C SER A 499 -36.65 19.76 0.64
N PRO A 500 -36.55 20.89 1.33
CA PRO A 500 -35.88 22.08 0.79
C PRO A 500 -34.39 21.86 0.49
N ALA A 501 -33.78 20.82 1.06
CA ALA A 501 -32.40 20.41 0.80
C ALA A 501 -32.29 19.30 -0.26
N SER A 502 -33.37 18.94 -0.95
CA SER A 502 -33.30 18.07 -2.13
C SER A 502 -32.62 18.78 -3.28
N PHE A 503 -31.92 18.04 -4.13
CA PHE A 503 -31.48 18.59 -5.42
C PHE A 503 -32.73 19.01 -6.22
N PRO A 504 -32.76 20.20 -6.84
CA PRO A 504 -33.97 20.74 -7.45
C PRO A 504 -34.20 20.15 -8.85
N PHE A 505 -34.47 18.84 -8.94
CA PHE A 505 -34.68 18.13 -10.21
C PHE A 505 -35.75 18.77 -11.09
N HIS A 506 -36.77 19.40 -10.49
CA HIS A 506 -37.85 20.08 -11.20
C HIS A 506 -37.42 21.32 -11.99
N LEU A 507 -36.25 21.90 -11.70
CA LEU A 507 -35.66 23.01 -12.47
C LEU A 507 -34.91 22.53 -13.72
N LEU A 508 -34.66 21.22 -13.82
CA LEU A 508 -34.00 20.65 -14.99
C LEU A 508 -34.99 20.55 -16.18
N PRO A 509 -34.52 20.68 -17.43
CA PRO A 509 -35.39 20.61 -18.60
C PRO A 509 -36.11 19.26 -18.73
N LYS A 510 -37.46 19.26 -18.77
CA LYS A 510 -38.29 18.04 -18.65
C LYS A 510 -38.40 17.12 -19.88
N ASN A 511 -37.66 17.35 -20.98
CA ASN A 511 -37.75 16.53 -22.21
C ASN A 511 -36.40 16.35 -22.93
N ALA A 512 -35.28 16.54 -22.22
CA ALA A 512 -33.93 16.45 -22.80
C ALA A 512 -33.13 15.31 -22.15
N LEU A 513 -32.12 14.79 -22.86
CA LEU A 513 -31.09 13.94 -22.25
C LEU A 513 -30.19 14.81 -21.38
N ILE A 514 -30.63 15.06 -20.15
CA ILE A 514 -29.98 16.00 -19.22
C ILE A 514 -28.54 15.54 -18.94
N PRO A 515 -27.53 16.42 -19.03
CA PRO A 515 -26.14 16.08 -18.75
C PRO A 515 -25.83 16.16 -17.25
N LEU A 516 -26.70 15.56 -16.43
CA LEU A 516 -26.60 15.58 -14.97
C LEU A 516 -25.52 14.62 -14.48
N VAL A 517 -24.60 15.12 -13.67
CA VAL A 517 -23.49 14.36 -13.08
C VAL A 517 -23.54 14.45 -11.56
N GLY A 518 -23.56 13.30 -10.90
CA GLY A 518 -23.52 13.18 -9.44
C GLY A 518 -22.23 12.51 -8.95
N ASP A 519 -21.49 13.19 -8.06
CA ASP A 519 -20.47 12.55 -7.21
C ASP A 519 -21.13 11.94 -5.98
N TYR A 520 -21.23 10.61 -5.97
CA TYR A 520 -21.82 9.84 -4.89
C TYR A 520 -20.76 9.19 -3.99
N SER A 521 -19.47 9.53 -4.12
CA SER A 521 -18.38 8.81 -3.46
C SER A 521 -18.64 8.49 -1.98
N SER A 522 -19.17 9.43 -1.19
CA SER A 522 -19.42 9.24 0.26
C SER A 522 -20.77 8.64 0.63
N SER A 523 -21.73 8.60 -0.29
CA SER A 523 -23.11 8.15 -0.02
C SER A 523 -23.55 7.02 -0.95
N PHE A 524 -22.68 6.56 -1.85
CA PHE A 524 -22.93 5.46 -2.77
C PHE A 524 -23.34 4.21 -2.00
N MET A 525 -24.43 3.57 -2.44
CA MET A 525 -24.98 2.38 -1.79
C MET A 525 -25.48 2.55 -0.34
N SER A 526 -25.66 3.78 0.15
CA SER A 526 -26.29 4.00 1.46
C SER A 526 -27.82 3.91 1.42
N ARG A 527 -28.41 4.25 0.27
CA ARG A 527 -29.85 4.32 -0.01
C ARG A 527 -30.05 4.36 -1.53
N PRO A 528 -31.29 4.21 -2.05
CA PRO A 528 -31.59 4.42 -3.46
C PRO A 528 -31.16 5.82 -3.94
N ILE A 529 -30.71 5.91 -5.19
CA ILE A 529 -30.31 7.18 -5.81
C ILE A 529 -31.54 7.82 -6.44
N PRO A 530 -31.96 9.04 -6.01
CA PRO A 530 -33.07 9.74 -6.62
C PRO A 530 -32.83 9.96 -8.12
N HIS A 531 -33.83 9.68 -8.95
CA HIS A 531 -33.77 9.90 -10.40
C HIS A 531 -32.53 9.28 -11.09
N LEU A 532 -32.08 8.08 -10.68
CA LEU A 532 -30.89 7.44 -11.26
C LEU A 532 -30.95 7.39 -12.80
N SER A 533 -32.11 7.10 -13.39
CA SER A 533 -32.31 7.05 -14.84
C SER A 533 -32.02 8.36 -15.57
N ASP A 534 -32.15 9.51 -14.88
CA ASP A 534 -32.02 10.84 -15.46
C ASP A 534 -30.58 11.33 -15.45
N HIS A 535 -29.71 10.67 -14.67
CA HIS A 535 -28.29 10.98 -14.61
C HIS A 535 -27.60 10.61 -15.92
N ALA A 536 -26.75 11.50 -16.42
CA ALA A 536 -25.80 11.14 -17.46
C ALA A 536 -24.66 10.29 -16.88
N ILE A 537 -24.14 10.69 -15.72
CA ILE A 537 -23.06 10.01 -15.03
C ILE A 537 -23.29 10.04 -13.52
N ILE A 538 -23.19 8.89 -12.89
CA ILE A 538 -22.95 8.78 -11.45
C ILE A 538 -21.55 8.18 -11.27
N TYR A 539 -20.76 8.72 -10.35
CA TYR A 539 -19.49 8.11 -10.01
C TYR A 539 -19.25 8.06 -8.50
N ALA A 540 -18.46 7.08 -8.08
CA ALA A 540 -18.08 6.90 -6.69
C ALA A 540 -16.68 6.30 -6.57
N GLY A 541 -15.79 7.00 -5.86
CA GLY A 541 -14.57 6.37 -5.35
C GLY A 541 -14.93 5.36 -4.25
N ALA A 542 -14.49 4.11 -4.38
CA ALA A 542 -14.95 3.01 -3.54
C ALA A 542 -14.57 3.16 -2.06
N GLN A 543 -13.48 3.89 -1.75
CA GLN A 543 -12.84 3.94 -0.44
C GLN A 543 -13.65 4.52 0.71
N LYS A 544 -14.83 5.10 0.45
CA LYS A 544 -15.66 5.72 1.47
C LYS A 544 -16.75 4.78 1.96
N ASN A 545 -17.63 4.28 1.08
CA ASN A 545 -18.81 3.55 1.55
C ASN A 545 -18.90 2.07 1.10
N VAL A 546 -18.12 1.64 0.11
CA VAL A 546 -18.37 0.35 -0.58
C VAL A 546 -17.12 -0.52 -0.81
N GLY A 547 -15.93 -0.05 -0.46
CA GLY A 547 -14.72 -0.81 -0.73
C GLY A 547 -13.41 -0.13 -0.32
N PRO A 548 -12.27 -0.69 -0.71
CA PRO A 548 -10.96 -0.09 -0.48
C PRO A 548 -10.62 0.97 -1.53
N ALA A 549 -9.56 1.74 -1.28
CA ALA A 549 -9.00 2.66 -2.27
C ALA A 549 -8.45 1.94 -3.51
N GLY A 550 -8.36 2.70 -4.61
CA GLY A 550 -7.84 2.23 -5.90
C GLY A 550 -8.91 1.97 -6.95
N LEU A 551 -10.18 1.79 -6.56
CA LEU A 551 -11.31 1.61 -7.47
C LEU A 551 -12.23 2.85 -7.50
N THR A 552 -12.65 3.23 -8.70
CA THR A 552 -13.76 4.14 -8.98
C THR A 552 -14.81 3.39 -9.80
N ILE A 553 -16.06 3.47 -9.37
CA ILE A 553 -17.22 2.93 -10.09
C ILE A 553 -17.91 4.08 -10.82
N LEU A 554 -18.33 3.83 -12.06
CA LEU A 554 -19.07 4.74 -12.91
C LEU A 554 -20.37 4.07 -13.34
N ILE A 555 -21.48 4.79 -13.32
CA ILE A 555 -22.74 4.41 -13.97
C ILE A 555 -22.98 5.49 -15.03
N VAL A 556 -22.82 5.14 -16.29
CA VAL A 556 -22.81 6.08 -17.42
C VAL A 556 -23.95 5.76 -18.36
N ARG A 557 -24.79 6.74 -18.66
CA ARG A 557 -25.86 6.59 -19.64
C ARG A 557 -25.26 6.35 -21.02
N ASN A 558 -25.82 5.41 -21.77
CA ASN A 558 -25.19 4.91 -23.00
C ASN A 558 -25.02 6.00 -24.08
N ASP A 559 -25.88 7.02 -24.11
CA ASP A 559 -25.74 8.17 -25.03
C ASP A 559 -24.52 9.06 -24.71
N CYS A 560 -23.95 8.92 -23.51
CA CYS A 560 -22.76 9.66 -23.08
C CYS A 560 -21.45 8.91 -23.37
N ILE A 561 -21.55 7.70 -23.92
CA ILE A 561 -20.39 6.87 -24.31
C ILE A 561 -20.12 7.11 -25.80
N VAL A 562 -19.38 8.17 -26.10
CA VAL A 562 -19.20 8.69 -27.46
C VAL A 562 -17.80 8.46 -28.03
N ASP A 563 -17.66 8.59 -29.36
CA ASP A 563 -16.36 8.63 -30.04
C ASP A 563 -15.65 9.97 -29.75
N VAL A 564 -14.76 9.93 -28.77
CA VAL A 564 -13.97 11.08 -28.33
C VAL A 564 -12.98 11.58 -29.39
N ASP A 565 -12.54 10.72 -30.32
CA ASP A 565 -11.64 11.12 -31.41
C ASP A 565 -12.40 11.81 -32.53
N ALA A 566 -13.65 11.40 -32.78
CA ALA A 566 -14.56 12.15 -33.66
C ALA A 566 -14.83 13.55 -33.10
N ALA A 567 -15.07 13.66 -31.79
CA ALA A 567 -15.24 14.96 -31.15
C ALA A 567 -13.97 15.82 -31.25
N ALA A 568 -12.78 15.23 -31.09
CA ALA A 568 -11.51 15.94 -31.21
C ALA A 568 -11.30 16.52 -32.62
N ARG A 569 -11.73 15.81 -33.68
CA ARG A 569 -11.74 16.33 -35.06
C ARG A 569 -12.67 17.54 -35.25
N LEU A 570 -13.64 17.73 -34.36
CA LEU A 570 -14.55 18.88 -34.32
C LEU A 570 -14.08 19.97 -33.34
N GLY A 571 -12.85 19.90 -32.83
CA GLY A 571 -12.27 20.91 -31.95
C GLY A 571 -12.40 20.64 -30.45
N ALA A 572 -12.94 19.48 -30.04
CA ALA A 572 -12.92 19.06 -28.65
C ALA A 572 -11.48 18.78 -28.18
N ILE A 573 -11.24 18.91 -26.88
CA ILE A 573 -9.96 18.52 -26.27
C ILE A 573 -9.77 17.00 -26.44
N PRO A 574 -8.63 16.54 -27.01
CA PRO A 574 -8.34 15.12 -27.10
C PRO A 574 -8.37 14.44 -25.72
N VAL A 575 -9.16 13.38 -25.60
CA VAL A 575 -9.34 12.66 -24.34
C VAL A 575 -8.24 11.60 -24.21
N PRO A 576 -7.41 11.63 -23.15
CA PRO A 576 -6.47 10.54 -22.91
C PRO A 576 -7.18 9.19 -22.89
N ILE A 577 -6.60 8.17 -23.52
CA ILE A 577 -7.30 6.91 -23.78
C ILE A 577 -7.83 6.22 -22.51
N CYS A 578 -7.10 6.31 -21.39
CA CYS A 578 -7.54 5.77 -20.09
C CYS A 578 -8.67 6.58 -19.42
N PHE A 579 -8.96 7.78 -19.90
CA PHE A 579 -10.08 8.63 -19.46
C PHE A 579 -11.30 8.48 -20.38
N SER A 580 -11.16 7.88 -21.57
CA SER A 580 -12.26 7.66 -22.50
C SER A 580 -13.25 6.61 -21.96
N TYR A 581 -14.49 7.02 -21.71
CA TYR A 581 -15.53 6.09 -21.27
C TYR A 581 -15.92 5.10 -22.35
N LYS A 582 -15.84 5.49 -23.63
CA LYS A 582 -15.99 4.56 -24.74
C LYS A 582 -14.93 3.47 -24.73
N THR A 583 -13.67 3.83 -24.49
CA THR A 583 -12.60 2.83 -24.39
C THR A 583 -12.84 1.86 -23.23
N LEU A 584 -13.23 2.38 -22.06
CA LEU A 584 -13.60 1.53 -20.92
C LEU A 584 -14.77 0.61 -21.27
N ALA A 585 -15.84 1.12 -21.87
CA ALA A 585 -17.01 0.34 -22.25
C ALA A 585 -16.68 -0.75 -23.28
N ASP A 586 -15.98 -0.40 -24.36
CA ASP A 586 -15.61 -1.32 -25.45
C ASP A 586 -14.72 -2.49 -24.95
N HIS A 587 -13.99 -2.29 -23.84
CA HIS A 587 -13.11 -3.29 -23.25
C HIS A 587 -13.62 -3.85 -21.92
N ASN A 588 -14.91 -3.67 -21.59
CA ASN A 588 -15.52 -4.13 -20.34
C ASN A 588 -14.70 -3.72 -19.10
N SER A 589 -14.27 -2.46 -19.05
CA SER A 589 -13.43 -1.88 -17.99
C SER A 589 -12.02 -2.48 -17.85
N MET A 590 -11.61 -3.30 -18.82
CA MET A 590 -10.33 -3.98 -18.85
C MET A 590 -9.54 -3.53 -20.07
N TYR A 591 -9.45 -2.24 -20.35
CA TYR A 591 -8.55 -1.75 -21.42
C TYR A 591 -7.08 -1.99 -21.02
N ASN A 592 -6.71 -1.51 -19.84
CA ASN A 592 -5.45 -1.84 -19.16
C ASN A 592 -5.71 -2.72 -17.92
N THR A 593 -4.68 -2.97 -17.11
CA THR A 593 -4.81 -3.75 -15.87
C THR A 593 -5.70 -2.99 -14.86
N PRO A 594 -6.89 -3.51 -14.50
CA PRO A 594 -7.77 -2.89 -13.51
C PRO A 594 -7.25 -3.14 -12.07
N PRO A 595 -7.79 -2.45 -11.05
CA PRO A 595 -7.40 -2.66 -9.66
C PRO A 595 -8.06 -3.95 -9.12
N VAL A 596 -7.55 -5.11 -9.55
CA VAL A 596 -8.12 -6.45 -9.33
C VAL A 596 -8.49 -6.70 -7.86
N LEU A 597 -7.59 -6.38 -6.92
CA LEU A 597 -7.84 -6.58 -5.50
C LEU A 597 -8.96 -5.66 -4.95
N SER A 598 -9.01 -4.41 -5.41
CA SER A 598 -10.05 -3.47 -4.97
C SER A 598 -11.42 -3.87 -5.51
N ILE A 599 -11.49 -4.31 -6.76
CA ILE A 599 -12.70 -4.90 -7.37
C ILE A 599 -13.14 -6.13 -6.59
N TYR A 600 -12.21 -7.02 -6.26
CA TYR A 600 -12.51 -8.22 -5.48
C TYR A 600 -13.18 -7.89 -4.15
N ILE A 601 -12.53 -7.06 -3.34
CA ILE A 601 -13.07 -6.71 -2.02
C ILE A 601 -14.40 -5.97 -2.15
N THR A 602 -14.55 -5.05 -3.10
CA THR A 602 -15.83 -4.39 -3.36
C THR A 602 -16.92 -5.39 -3.77
N GLY A 603 -16.61 -6.39 -4.58
CA GLY A 603 -17.54 -7.47 -4.92
C GLY A 603 -18.07 -8.20 -3.69
N LEU A 604 -17.18 -8.59 -2.78
CA LEU A 604 -17.55 -9.22 -1.51
C LEU A 604 -18.41 -8.30 -0.63
N VAL A 605 -18.12 -6.99 -0.61
CA VAL A 605 -18.98 -6.01 0.10
C VAL A 605 -20.38 -6.02 -0.49
N LEU A 606 -20.53 -5.96 -1.81
CA LEU A 606 -21.84 -5.93 -2.48
C LEU A 606 -22.63 -7.22 -2.25
N GLU A 607 -21.97 -8.38 -2.26
CA GLU A 607 -22.59 -9.67 -1.90
C GLU A 607 -23.08 -9.67 -0.45
N TYR A 608 -22.24 -9.20 0.47
CA TYR A 608 -22.60 -9.07 1.88
C TYR A 608 -23.79 -8.12 2.07
N MET A 609 -23.84 -7.02 1.30
CA MET A 609 -24.98 -6.12 1.32
C MET A 609 -26.27 -6.78 0.88
N LEU A 610 -26.23 -7.57 -0.19
CA LEU A 610 -27.40 -8.33 -0.67
C LEU A 610 -27.89 -9.34 0.38
N GLN A 611 -26.99 -9.99 1.11
CA GLN A 611 -27.34 -10.94 2.18
C GLN A 611 -28.07 -10.27 3.35
N LEU A 612 -27.80 -8.99 3.63
CA LEU A 612 -28.44 -8.23 4.70
C LEU A 612 -29.77 -7.59 4.32
N GLY A 613 -30.24 -7.77 3.07
CA GLY A 613 -31.48 -7.19 2.58
C GLY A 613 -31.31 -5.97 1.67
N GLY A 614 -30.10 -5.72 1.17
CA GLY A 614 -29.84 -4.69 0.15
C GLY A 614 -30.04 -3.26 0.66
N LEU A 615 -30.42 -2.35 -0.23
CA LEU A 615 -30.50 -0.92 0.10
C LEU A 615 -31.59 -0.56 1.11
N ASP A 616 -32.67 -1.33 1.22
CA ASP A 616 -33.72 -1.07 2.22
C ASP A 616 -33.18 -1.23 3.64
N TYR A 617 -32.39 -2.28 3.87
CA TYR A 617 -31.69 -2.48 5.14
C TYR A 617 -30.74 -1.32 5.45
N TYR A 618 -29.91 -0.92 4.49
CA TYR A 618 -28.92 0.14 4.71
C TYR A 618 -29.54 1.52 4.83
N ALA A 619 -30.59 1.85 4.08
CA ALA A 619 -31.32 3.10 4.24
C ALA A 619 -31.91 3.22 5.65
N GLY A 620 -32.51 2.15 6.16
CA GLY A 620 -33.00 2.07 7.53
C GLY A 620 -31.89 2.20 8.58
N LEU A 621 -30.77 1.49 8.39
CA LEU A 621 -29.61 1.55 9.28
C LEU A 621 -28.98 2.94 9.32
N THR A 622 -28.74 3.55 8.16
CA THR A 622 -28.21 4.90 8.02
C THR A 622 -29.08 5.91 8.77
N ASN A 623 -30.40 5.88 8.55
CA ASN A 623 -31.33 6.79 9.21
C ASN A 623 -31.26 6.67 10.74
N ARG A 624 -31.29 5.44 11.28
CA ARG A 624 -31.20 5.22 12.73
C ARG A 624 -29.89 5.76 13.32
N LYS A 625 -28.75 5.43 12.70
CA LYS A 625 -27.42 5.88 13.15
C LYS A 625 -27.32 7.41 13.13
N SER A 626 -27.63 8.03 12.00
CA SER A 626 -27.52 9.49 11.87
C SER A 626 -28.47 10.21 12.80
N LYS A 627 -29.71 9.72 12.95
CA LYS A 627 -30.70 10.32 13.84
C LYS A 627 -30.21 10.33 15.30
N LYS A 628 -29.79 9.18 15.82
CA LYS A 628 -29.29 9.08 17.20
C LYS A 628 -28.10 10.02 17.45
N LEU A 629 -27.17 10.08 16.49
CA LEU A 629 -25.98 10.93 16.60
C LEU A 629 -26.33 12.43 16.58
N TYR A 630 -27.25 12.86 15.71
CA TYR A 630 -27.73 14.24 15.69
C TYR A 630 -28.56 14.60 16.94
N ASP A 631 -29.35 13.67 17.47
CA ASP A 631 -30.12 13.87 18.70
C ASP A 631 -29.19 14.14 19.91
N VAL A 632 -28.08 13.40 20.03
CA VAL A 632 -27.06 13.58 21.08
C VAL A 632 -26.22 14.84 20.85
N LEU A 633 -25.93 15.18 19.60
CA LEU A 633 -25.27 16.44 19.26
C LEU A 633 -26.11 17.63 19.71
N LYS A 634 -27.43 17.61 19.45
CA LYS A 634 -28.37 18.65 19.85
C LYS A 634 -28.47 18.78 21.37
N ASP A 635 -28.51 17.67 22.11
CA ASP A 635 -28.45 17.70 23.58
C ASP A 635 -27.15 18.36 24.07
N GLY A 636 -26.00 17.98 23.51
CA GLY A 636 -24.72 18.59 23.87
C GLY A 636 -24.58 20.06 23.48
N GLU A 637 -25.31 20.54 22.46
CA GLU A 637 -25.43 21.97 22.15
C GLU A 637 -26.19 22.73 23.24
N THR A 638 -27.28 22.16 23.77
CA THR A 638 -28.03 22.79 24.88
C THR A 638 -27.20 22.91 26.16
N LYS A 639 -26.25 21.99 26.36
CA LYS A 639 -25.27 21.98 27.47
C LYS A 639 -24.04 22.87 27.21
N GLY A 640 -23.95 23.50 26.03
CA GLY A 640 -22.83 24.36 25.66
C GLY A 640 -21.50 23.64 25.44
N ILE A 641 -21.50 22.32 25.17
CA ILE A 641 -20.29 21.51 25.00
C ILE A 641 -20.01 21.20 23.54
N PHE A 642 -21.05 20.95 22.75
CA PHE A 642 -20.90 20.74 21.32
C PHE A 642 -21.47 21.90 20.53
N LYS A 643 -21.04 22.03 19.28
CA LYS A 643 -21.60 22.96 18.31
C LYS A 643 -21.57 22.34 16.92
N GLY A 644 -22.74 21.98 16.39
CA GLY A 644 -22.90 21.56 15.02
C GLY A 644 -22.42 22.64 14.04
N LYS A 645 -21.78 22.21 12.95
CA LYS A 645 -21.29 23.14 11.91
C LYS A 645 -22.26 23.33 10.75
N VAL A 646 -23.33 22.54 10.70
CA VAL A 646 -24.25 22.46 9.57
C VAL A 646 -25.65 22.88 10.01
N LYS A 647 -26.33 23.65 9.15
CA LYS A 647 -27.70 24.07 9.40
C LYS A 647 -28.66 22.88 9.41
N GLU A 648 -29.68 22.98 10.25
CA GLU A 648 -30.74 21.98 10.33
C GLU A 648 -31.37 21.72 8.95
N GLY A 649 -31.60 20.44 8.63
CA GLY A 649 -32.11 19.99 7.33
C GLY A 649 -31.05 19.80 6.23
N SER A 650 -29.82 20.31 6.40
CA SER A 650 -28.71 20.12 5.44
C SER A 650 -27.68 19.08 5.87
N GLY A 651 -27.83 18.51 7.06
CA GLY A 651 -26.88 17.59 7.68
C GLY A 651 -26.72 16.27 6.93
N SER A 652 -25.48 15.83 6.74
CA SER A 652 -25.13 14.54 6.17
C SER A 652 -25.49 13.37 7.09
N GLN A 653 -26.10 12.35 6.52
CA GLN A 653 -26.35 11.08 7.20
C GLN A 653 -25.12 10.16 7.22
N MET A 654 -24.04 10.55 6.53
CA MET A 654 -22.78 9.80 6.45
C MET A 654 -21.67 10.42 7.29
N ASN A 655 -21.59 11.76 7.33
CA ASN A 655 -20.45 12.50 7.87
C ASN A 655 -20.94 13.66 8.74
N VAL A 656 -21.01 13.45 10.05
CA VAL A 656 -21.46 14.46 11.01
C VAL A 656 -20.27 15.27 11.50
N VAL A 657 -20.34 16.59 11.41
CA VAL A 657 -19.26 17.51 11.81
C VAL A 657 -19.71 18.48 12.90
N PHE A 658 -18.87 18.67 13.92
CA PHE A 658 -19.14 19.57 15.04
C PHE A 658 -17.84 20.05 15.70
N ASP A 659 -17.95 21.12 16.48
CA ASP A 659 -16.90 21.58 17.38
C ASP A 659 -17.18 21.11 18.81
N VAL A 660 -16.10 20.93 19.57
CA VAL A 660 -16.13 20.77 21.03
C VAL A 660 -15.70 22.11 21.64
N LEU A 661 -16.59 22.73 22.40
CA LEU A 661 -16.40 24.05 23.00
C LEU A 661 -15.61 23.93 24.30
N GLY A 662 -14.81 24.95 24.64
CA GLY A 662 -14.00 24.99 25.86
C GLY A 662 -12.50 24.77 25.63
N GLU A 663 -11.68 25.40 26.47
CA GLU A 663 -10.23 25.38 26.31
C GLU A 663 -9.66 23.96 26.51
N GLY A 664 -8.95 23.46 25.50
CA GLY A 664 -8.35 22.12 25.50
C GLY A 664 -9.35 20.96 25.43
N LEU A 665 -10.65 21.20 25.38
CA LEU A 665 -11.66 20.13 25.41
C LEU A 665 -11.70 19.31 24.12
N LEU A 666 -11.46 19.91 22.95
CA LEU A 666 -11.31 19.16 21.70
C LEU A 666 -10.19 18.10 21.79
N ALA A 667 -9.03 18.48 22.34
CA ALA A 667 -7.90 17.56 22.47
C ALA A 667 -8.22 16.42 23.46
N LYS A 668 -8.90 16.74 24.57
CA LYS A 668 -9.38 15.74 25.53
C LYS A 668 -10.43 14.81 24.93
N PHE A 669 -11.36 15.35 24.14
CA PHE A 669 -12.39 14.57 23.46
C PHE A 669 -11.77 13.55 22.50
N ILE A 670 -10.84 13.99 21.65
CA ILE A 670 -10.14 13.11 20.70
C ILE A 670 -9.31 12.05 21.44
N SER A 671 -8.52 12.45 22.44
CA SER A 671 -7.70 11.50 23.22
C SER A 671 -8.57 10.47 23.96
N GLY A 672 -9.65 10.90 24.60
CA GLY A 672 -10.56 10.01 25.32
C GLY A 672 -11.32 9.06 24.40
N ALA A 673 -11.58 9.47 23.15
CA ALA A 673 -12.14 8.58 22.14
C ALA A 673 -11.12 7.52 21.68
N GLU A 674 -9.86 7.95 21.43
CA GLU A 674 -8.78 7.04 21.03
C GLU A 674 -8.47 5.99 22.11
N GLU A 675 -8.52 6.36 23.40
CA GLU A 675 -8.37 5.45 24.54
C GLU A 675 -9.46 4.36 24.58
N ARG A 676 -10.64 4.65 24.02
CA ARG A 676 -11.77 3.72 23.90
C ARG A 676 -11.74 2.93 22.59
N GLY A 677 -10.71 3.12 21.77
CA GLY A 677 -10.56 2.41 20.50
C GLY A 677 -11.31 3.05 19.33
N MET A 678 -11.97 4.19 19.52
CA MET A 678 -12.62 4.98 18.45
C MET A 678 -11.57 5.81 17.73
N LYS A 679 -11.33 5.52 16.45
CA LYS A 679 -10.28 6.16 15.65
C LYS A 679 -10.86 6.91 14.47
N GLY A 680 -10.21 8.03 14.11
CA GLY A 680 -10.57 8.79 12.90
C GLY A 680 -11.50 9.97 13.14
N LEU A 681 -11.83 10.28 14.39
CA LEU A 681 -12.77 11.35 14.75
C LEU A 681 -12.25 12.78 14.55
N LYS A 682 -10.94 12.96 14.34
CA LYS A 682 -10.38 14.29 14.13
C LYS A 682 -10.90 14.87 12.82
N GLY A 683 -11.51 16.06 12.90
CA GLY A 683 -12.02 16.77 11.74
C GLY A 683 -10.93 17.08 10.72
N HIS A 684 -11.34 17.26 9.46
CA HIS A 684 -10.42 17.58 8.37
C HIS A 684 -9.68 18.90 8.65
N ARG A 685 -8.40 18.97 8.29
CA ARG A 685 -7.50 20.09 8.60
C ARG A 685 -8.02 21.49 8.20
N SER A 686 -8.86 21.57 7.16
CA SER A 686 -9.42 22.83 6.67
C SER A 686 -10.60 23.35 7.48
N VAL A 687 -11.27 22.49 8.24
CA VAL A 687 -12.50 22.82 8.98
C VAL A 687 -12.33 22.65 10.50
N GLY A 688 -11.32 21.86 10.93
CA GLY A 688 -11.06 21.59 12.34
C GLY A 688 -12.20 20.83 13.04
N GLY A 689 -12.18 20.81 14.37
CA GLY A 689 -13.20 20.15 15.19
C GLY A 689 -13.20 18.63 15.08
N VAL A 690 -14.39 18.04 15.18
CA VAL A 690 -14.66 16.60 15.12
C VAL A 690 -15.44 16.28 13.84
N ARG A 691 -15.15 15.12 13.26
CA ARG A 691 -15.95 14.52 12.20
C ARG A 691 -16.16 13.05 12.48
N VAL A 692 -17.41 12.64 12.49
CA VAL A 692 -17.84 11.26 12.69
C VAL A 692 -18.34 10.72 11.36
N SER A 693 -17.66 9.69 10.82
CA SER A 693 -18.03 9.06 9.55
C SER A 693 -18.73 7.73 9.81
N ILE A 694 -20.05 7.68 9.64
CA ILE A 694 -20.93 6.54 9.95
C ILE A 694 -21.36 5.79 8.68
N TYR A 695 -20.38 5.48 7.82
CA TYR A 695 -20.57 4.69 6.60
C TYR A 695 -21.23 3.32 6.85
N ASN A 696 -21.66 2.64 5.78
CA ASN A 696 -22.40 1.37 5.84
C ASN A 696 -21.74 0.29 6.71
N ALA A 697 -20.40 0.22 6.71
CA ALA A 697 -19.66 -0.77 7.47
C ALA A 697 -19.55 -0.45 8.97
N VAL A 698 -19.83 0.78 9.39
CA VAL A 698 -19.94 1.16 10.81
C VAL A 698 -21.27 0.66 11.32
N THR A 699 -21.23 -0.17 12.36
CA THR A 699 -22.39 -0.81 12.97
C THR A 699 -23.19 0.17 13.83
N GLU A 700 -24.43 -0.22 14.15
CA GLU A 700 -25.27 0.57 15.07
C GLU A 700 -24.67 0.55 16.48
N GLU A 701 -24.08 -0.58 16.88
CA GLU A 701 -23.41 -0.76 18.17
C GLU A 701 -22.15 0.11 18.32
N GLU A 702 -21.31 0.23 17.29
CA GLU A 702 -20.17 1.16 17.28
C GLU A 702 -20.67 2.62 17.40
N THR A 703 -21.76 2.96 16.71
CA THR A 703 -22.37 4.30 16.81
C THR A 703 -22.91 4.58 18.21
N ASP A 704 -23.56 3.60 18.85
CA ASP A 704 -24.10 3.72 20.20
C ASP A 704 -22.98 3.88 21.26
N GLN A 705 -21.81 3.27 21.04
CA GLN A 705 -20.64 3.47 21.91
C GLN A 705 -20.10 4.90 21.84
N LEU A 706 -19.98 5.46 20.63
CA LEU A 706 -19.62 6.87 20.45
C LEU A 706 -20.63 7.80 21.12
N ILE A 707 -21.93 7.53 20.94
CA ILE A 707 -23.00 8.30 21.59
C ILE A 707 -22.85 8.28 23.10
N SER A 708 -22.67 7.10 23.70
CA SER A 708 -22.49 6.99 25.16
C SER A 708 -21.25 7.77 25.63
N TYR A 709 -20.18 7.78 24.84
CA TYR A 709 -19.02 8.60 25.13
C TYR A 709 -19.31 10.11 25.03
N MET A 710 -20.04 10.55 24.00
CA MET A 710 -20.45 11.94 23.83
C MET A 710 -21.30 12.44 25.00
N GLU A 711 -22.28 11.64 25.45
CA GLU A 711 -23.12 11.96 26.60
C GLU A 711 -22.31 12.06 27.89
N GLN A 712 -21.41 11.10 28.14
CA GLN A 712 -20.52 11.13 29.31
C GLN A 712 -19.57 12.33 29.28
N PHE A 713 -19.05 12.69 28.10
CA PHE A 713 -18.17 13.83 27.94
C PHE A 713 -18.91 15.13 28.20
N ALA A 714 -20.12 15.28 27.65
CA ALA A 714 -20.97 16.45 27.89
C ALA A 714 -21.34 16.59 29.38
N GLY A 715 -21.77 15.51 30.04
CA GLY A 715 -22.15 15.56 31.46
C GLY A 715 -21.00 15.84 32.44
N ARG A 716 -19.74 15.57 32.06
CA ARG A 716 -18.56 15.88 32.90
C ARG A 716 -18.03 17.30 32.72
N HIS A 717 -18.38 17.94 31.62
CA HIS A 717 -17.79 19.21 31.21
C HIS A 717 -18.81 20.33 31.04
N GLU A 718 -20.10 20.06 31.31
CA GLU A 718 -21.19 21.03 31.28
C GLU A 718 -20.78 22.36 31.91
N VAL A 719 -20.89 23.43 31.11
CA VAL A 719 -20.57 24.78 31.58
C VAL A 719 -21.80 25.29 32.30
N ASN A 720 -21.73 25.41 33.63
CA ASN A 720 -22.74 26.16 34.39
C ASN A 720 -22.73 27.61 33.87
N GLN A 721 -23.73 27.97 33.08
CA GLN A 721 -24.00 29.36 32.76
C GLN A 721 -24.62 30.00 34.01
N GLU A 722 -23.79 30.65 34.83
CA GLU A 722 -24.25 31.67 35.79
C GLU A 722 -24.43 33.02 35.10
#